data_AF-A0A9J7BKB6-F1
#
_entry.id   AF-A0A9J7BKB6-F1
#
_cell.length_a   1.000
_cell.length_b   1.000
_cell.length_c   1.000
_cell.angle_alpha   90.00
_cell.angle_beta   90.00
_cell.angle_gamma   90.00
#
_symmetry.space_group_name_H-M   'P 1'
#
loop_
_entity.id
_entity.type
_entity.pdbx_description
1 polymer ?
#
loop_
_entity_poly.entity_id
_entity_poly.type
_entity_poly.pdbx_seq_one_letter_code
_entity_poly.pdbx_strand_id
1 'polypeptide(L)'
;MRRLLDHWRLFSSVLGSLLLLCLLYCLFAPKQYEAKTRLALRIGPVSALNLDTADTPHPNSLAAGEIQLETLANVLRSDELAWRVILEKKLYESPGFVGVLPPRFSPFHADSPSPDARAWLLERFQNALHVRTVPRTMLFELRFQSRDPNLSAGVLNALVRAYQSEETETRILATTQATGWLNTQLQDLKAKADRDEQRLADFQNQHGLLIAPDTPGNSQSGGRHVTALLEVDELGRDLVAATSERILREAEYRAAMQGDPELVLASDPRLQNDNGGLSVSALRQIRQRRGDLEQERAQLSAEHGPNFPRVVEIRQQLDDLDRQQQAEDAKLRDRFRSAFQTASDREQLVRSNLAQRTGEGQQVVAAAAQYEGMRREAEASRELYVRMLGKVEEAGLAAGVHVPELWVIDPAHPPAKPSAPDLPLYMAITFFAGLWIATGAVYLVRIVQSSRMRYLLAALLLASVALTLSAQAPTPSTSGLPTGVVKIPAAKDTKNYPNPKEAPPVWTGTDSASTSPAAGSLAPLAGPIVPGEQLEITEYHTPEFHSSVRVAADGTVMLPMIGEIHLAGLDESEAARVIADTLIGKGMLLHPQVTVQTTAYVGQDVTILGEVGRPGVYPFAAHHRLLDLISAASGLNVTAGGLVDITHRDHPDSPEMITLDFSQSGSERQNPELLPGDLVHVSRAGLVYVVGDVNRPGGFTLDPAQRTTVLQALSLAWGPSQNASLSKALLIHAKDDGRTVTTLDLKRMLRGQDPDLPVNERDILFVPDSTAKNLWNRTMESAIQSAVGVSIYAGMVYSQRF
;
A
#
# COMPACT_ATOMS: atom_id res chain seq x y z
N MET A 1 32.32 -68.25 26.66
CA MET A 1 33.69 -67.70 26.59
C MET A 1 34.79 -68.74 26.47
N ARG A 2 34.93 -69.77 27.35
CA ARG A 2 36.02 -70.77 27.26
C ARG A 2 36.15 -71.53 25.92
N ARG A 3 35.06 -71.66 25.15
CA ARG A 3 35.02 -72.38 23.84
C ARG A 3 35.37 -71.51 22.61
N LEU A 4 35.58 -70.20 22.78
CA LEU A 4 36.09 -69.31 21.73
C LEU A 4 37.63 -69.29 21.69
N LEU A 5 38.30 -69.75 22.76
CA LEU A 5 39.76 -69.79 22.83
C LEU A 5 40.38 -70.87 21.92
N ASP A 6 39.68 -71.98 21.66
CA ASP A 6 40.24 -73.09 20.86
C ASP A 6 40.50 -72.70 19.40
N HIS A 7 39.80 -71.70 18.87
CA HIS A 7 39.95 -71.23 17.48
C HIS A 7 40.48 -69.78 17.40
N TRP A 8 41.05 -69.27 18.51
CA TRP A 8 41.56 -67.89 18.57
C TRP A 8 42.67 -67.63 17.52
N ARG A 9 43.45 -68.66 17.17
CA ARG A 9 44.46 -68.58 16.09
C ARG A 9 43.83 -68.27 14.73
N LEU A 10 42.74 -68.93 14.35
CA LEU A 10 42.02 -68.68 13.09
C LEU A 10 41.35 -67.30 13.07
N PHE A 11 40.75 -66.91 14.20
CA PHE A 11 40.16 -65.59 14.35
C PHE A 11 41.23 -64.49 14.15
N SER A 12 42.38 -64.62 14.81
CA SER A 12 43.49 -63.67 14.70
C SER A 12 44.12 -63.65 13.31
N SER A 13 44.21 -64.79 12.61
CA SER A 13 44.80 -64.86 11.27
C SER A 13 43.90 -64.23 10.20
N VAL A 14 42.59 -64.45 10.26
CA VAL A 14 41.63 -63.83 9.32
C VAL A 14 41.59 -62.31 9.50
N LEU A 15 41.50 -61.85 10.75
CA LEU A 15 41.52 -60.42 11.07
C LEU A 15 42.85 -59.77 10.68
N GLY A 16 43.97 -60.42 11.02
CA GLY A 16 45.32 -59.94 10.67
C GLY A 16 45.56 -59.88 9.16
N SER A 17 45.08 -60.88 8.40
CA SER A 17 45.20 -60.89 6.94
C SER A 17 44.39 -59.77 6.28
N LEU A 18 43.18 -59.49 6.78
CA LEU A 18 42.34 -58.40 6.26
C LEU A 18 42.95 -57.03 6.55
N LEU A 19 43.49 -56.82 7.75
CA LEU A 19 44.20 -55.60 8.11
C LEU A 19 45.48 -55.41 7.29
N LEU A 20 46.26 -56.48 7.07
CA LEU A 20 47.47 -56.43 6.25
C LEU A 20 47.14 -56.13 4.78
N LEU A 21 46.09 -56.72 4.24
CA LEU A 21 45.63 -56.44 2.87
C LEU A 21 45.10 -55.01 2.74
N CYS A 22 44.41 -54.49 3.76
CA CYS A 22 43.98 -53.09 3.82
C CYS A 22 45.16 -52.11 3.86
N LEU A 23 46.17 -52.40 4.68
CA LEU A 23 47.39 -51.61 4.76
C LEU A 23 48.15 -51.62 3.44
N LEU A 24 48.24 -52.77 2.79
CA LEU A 24 48.87 -52.90 1.47
C LEU A 24 48.09 -52.12 0.40
N TYR A 25 46.76 -52.19 0.42
CA TYR A 25 45.91 -51.37 -0.45
C TYR A 25 46.15 -49.87 -0.24
N CYS A 26 46.20 -49.39 1.01
CA CYS A 26 46.41 -47.97 1.30
C CYS A 26 47.79 -47.46 0.86
N LEU A 27 48.81 -48.34 0.78
CA LEU A 27 50.15 -47.99 0.31
C LEU A 27 50.25 -47.92 -1.22
N PHE A 28 49.51 -48.76 -1.95
CA PHE A 28 49.56 -48.84 -3.42
C PHE A 28 48.46 -48.05 -4.14
N ALA A 29 47.36 -47.72 -3.47
CA ALA A 29 46.30 -46.93 -4.08
C ALA A 29 46.79 -45.51 -4.45
N PRO A 30 46.32 -44.96 -5.59
CA PRO A 30 46.73 -43.63 -6.04
C PRO A 30 46.28 -42.57 -5.02
N LYS A 31 47.24 -41.75 -4.57
CA LYS A 31 46.98 -40.63 -3.64
C LYS A 31 46.10 -39.58 -4.34
N GLN A 32 45.04 -39.15 -3.67
CA GLN A 32 44.18 -38.06 -4.11
C GLN A 32 44.30 -36.88 -3.15
N TYR A 33 44.29 -35.67 -3.70
CA TYR A 33 44.44 -34.41 -3.00
C TYR A 33 43.17 -33.57 -3.21
N GLU A 34 42.44 -33.33 -2.13
CA GLU A 34 41.25 -32.47 -2.12
C GLU A 34 41.62 -31.04 -1.70
N ALA A 35 41.44 -30.08 -2.60
CA ALA A 35 41.50 -28.65 -2.27
C ALA A 35 40.12 -28.13 -1.87
N LYS A 36 40.06 -27.08 -1.05
CA LYS A 36 38.82 -26.51 -0.50
C LYS A 36 38.83 -24.98 -0.62
N THR A 37 37.69 -24.39 -0.96
CA THR A 37 37.47 -22.93 -0.99
C THR A 37 36.17 -22.60 -0.32
N ARG A 38 36.13 -21.52 0.47
CA ARG A 38 34.92 -21.03 1.13
C ARG A 38 34.53 -19.67 0.57
N LEU A 39 33.26 -19.56 0.19
CA LEU A 39 32.72 -18.39 -0.48
C LEU A 39 31.47 -17.94 0.28
N ALA A 40 31.29 -16.62 0.38
CA ALA A 40 30.12 -16.00 0.99
C ALA A 40 29.26 -15.34 -0.09
N LEU A 41 27.95 -15.57 0.01
CA LEU A 41 26.96 -14.82 -0.73
C LEU A 41 26.64 -13.52 0.02
N ARG A 42 26.78 -12.38 -0.66
CA ARG A 42 26.39 -11.08 -0.11
C ARG A 42 24.90 -10.83 -0.37
N ILE A 43 24.12 -10.73 0.70
CA ILE A 43 22.72 -10.27 0.64
C ILE A 43 22.72 -8.73 0.72
N GLY A 44 23.13 -8.06 -0.36
CA GLY A 44 23.03 -6.60 -0.49
C GLY A 44 21.74 -6.20 -1.21
N PRO A 45 21.30 -4.93 -1.16
CA PRO A 45 20.16 -4.47 -1.94
C PRO A 45 20.44 -4.75 -3.43
N VAL A 46 19.63 -5.63 -3.99
CA VAL A 46 19.77 -6.14 -5.36
C VAL A 46 19.39 -5.02 -6.31
N SER A 47 20.35 -4.59 -7.12
CA SER A 47 20.20 -3.69 -8.27
C SER A 47 19.55 -2.32 -8.01
N ALA A 48 20.28 -1.25 -8.31
CA ALA A 48 19.73 0.11 -8.43
C ALA A 48 18.64 0.27 -9.51
N LEU A 49 18.32 -0.80 -10.25
CA LEU A 49 17.41 -0.83 -11.38
C LEU A 49 16.13 -1.65 -11.10
N ASN A 50 15.63 -1.67 -9.87
CA ASN A 50 14.28 -2.16 -9.61
C ASN A 50 13.27 -1.08 -10.03
N LEU A 51 12.61 -1.33 -11.17
CA LEU A 51 11.49 -0.53 -11.68
C LEU A 51 10.16 -0.88 -11.01
N ASP A 52 10.14 -1.90 -10.13
CA ASP A 52 8.96 -2.24 -9.35
C ASP A 52 8.79 -1.24 -8.21
N THR A 53 7.72 -0.46 -8.35
CA THR A 53 7.21 0.48 -7.35
C THR A 53 6.76 -0.26 -6.09
N ALA A 54 7.65 -0.41 -5.12
CA ALA A 54 7.33 -0.45 -3.70
C ALA A 54 8.62 -0.37 -2.88
N ASP A 55 8.81 0.75 -2.19
CA ASP A 55 9.79 0.93 -1.10
C ASP A 55 9.45 0.08 0.15
N THR A 56 8.92 -1.14 -0.04
CA THR A 56 8.83 -2.09 1.06
C THR A 56 10.15 -2.87 1.12
N PRO A 57 11.02 -2.63 2.11
CA PRO A 57 12.14 -3.52 2.36
C PRO A 57 11.56 -4.87 2.75
N HIS A 58 11.45 -5.80 1.79
CA HIS A 58 11.14 -7.18 2.12
C HIS A 58 12.24 -7.67 3.07
N PRO A 59 11.90 -8.12 4.29
CA PRO A 59 12.90 -8.72 5.15
C PRO A 59 13.45 -9.93 4.41
N ASN A 60 14.71 -9.85 4.01
CA ASN A 60 15.46 -10.91 3.35
C ASN A 60 15.26 -12.21 4.14
N SER A 61 14.34 -13.04 3.68
CA SER A 61 14.01 -14.27 4.39
C SER A 61 15.17 -15.24 4.20
N LEU A 62 15.62 -15.85 5.29
CA LEU A 62 16.65 -16.89 5.26
C LEU A 62 16.29 -18.03 4.28
N ALA A 63 15.00 -18.28 4.10
CA ALA A 63 14.47 -19.23 3.12
C ALA A 63 14.75 -18.82 1.66
N ALA A 64 14.62 -17.53 1.32
CA ALA A 64 14.98 -17.03 -0.01
C ALA A 64 16.50 -17.14 -0.26
N GLY A 65 17.32 -16.93 0.79
CA GLY A 65 18.77 -17.14 0.72
C GLY A 65 19.16 -18.60 0.49
N GLU A 66 18.45 -19.57 1.08
CA GLU A 66 18.69 -20.99 0.83
C GLU A 66 18.42 -21.37 -0.64
N ILE A 67 17.33 -20.87 -1.24
CA ILE A 67 17.01 -21.10 -2.66
C ILE A 67 18.08 -20.48 -3.58
N GLN A 68 18.53 -19.26 -3.27
CA GLN A 68 19.60 -18.58 -4.01
C GLN A 68 20.93 -19.35 -3.94
N LEU A 69 21.28 -19.88 -2.77
CA LEU A 69 22.47 -20.72 -2.59
C LEU A 69 22.41 -22.01 -3.42
N GLU A 70 21.25 -22.66 -3.51
CA GLU A 70 21.08 -23.85 -4.35
C GLU A 70 21.18 -23.51 -5.84
N THR A 71 20.60 -22.39 -6.27
CA THR A 71 20.73 -21.93 -7.66
C THR A 71 22.19 -21.65 -8.00
N LEU A 72 22.90 -20.93 -7.13
CA LEU A 72 24.31 -20.63 -7.32
C LEU A 72 25.16 -21.91 -7.32
N ALA A 73 24.86 -22.87 -6.44
CA ALA A 73 25.55 -24.16 -6.42
C ALA A 73 25.35 -24.94 -7.74
N ASN A 74 24.18 -24.83 -8.37
CA ASN A 74 23.91 -25.44 -9.68
C ASN A 74 24.62 -24.69 -10.82
N VAL A 75 24.67 -23.35 -10.77
CA VAL A 75 25.42 -22.54 -11.74
C VAL A 75 26.90 -22.89 -11.72
N LEU A 76 27.52 -23.03 -10.55
CA LEU A 76 28.92 -23.45 -10.42
C LEU A 76 29.20 -24.89 -10.88
N ARG A 77 28.16 -25.73 -11.01
CA ARG A 77 28.24 -27.08 -11.60
C ARG A 77 27.95 -27.10 -13.10
N SER A 78 27.62 -25.95 -13.71
CA SER A 78 27.26 -25.86 -15.12
C SER A 78 28.38 -26.33 -16.05
N ASP A 79 27.98 -26.91 -17.17
CA ASP A 79 28.90 -27.41 -18.20
C ASP A 79 29.71 -26.29 -18.85
N GLU A 80 29.16 -25.08 -18.94
CA GLU A 80 29.85 -23.94 -19.57
C GLU A 80 31.05 -23.47 -18.73
N LEU A 81 30.85 -23.27 -17.42
CA LEU A 81 31.94 -22.91 -16.51
C LEU A 81 32.97 -24.03 -16.40
N ALA A 82 32.51 -25.28 -16.28
CA ALA A 82 33.39 -26.44 -16.25
C ALA A 82 34.26 -26.51 -17.51
N TRP A 83 33.66 -26.33 -18.69
CA TRP A 83 34.37 -26.36 -19.96
C TRP A 83 35.40 -25.23 -20.09
N ARG A 84 35.02 -24.00 -19.69
CA ARG A 84 35.93 -22.84 -19.71
C ARG A 84 37.16 -23.09 -18.85
N VAL A 85 36.98 -23.66 -17.65
CA VAL A 85 38.09 -24.01 -16.74
C VAL A 85 38.95 -25.15 -17.28
N ILE A 86 38.34 -26.17 -17.90
CA ILE A 86 39.05 -27.28 -18.56
C ILE A 86 40.00 -26.75 -19.65
N LEU A 87 39.53 -25.80 -20.45
CA LEU A 87 40.33 -25.16 -21.50
C LEU A 87 41.38 -24.21 -20.92
N GLU A 88 41.02 -23.32 -19.99
CA GLU A 88 41.95 -22.34 -19.39
C GLU A 88 43.14 -23.02 -18.70
N LYS A 89 42.87 -24.08 -17.92
CA LYS A 89 43.90 -24.84 -17.20
C LYS A 89 44.48 -26.01 -17.99
N LYS A 90 44.05 -26.18 -19.25
CA LYS A 90 44.48 -27.29 -20.13
C LYS A 90 44.40 -28.65 -19.42
N LEU A 91 43.28 -28.90 -18.74
CA LEU A 91 43.13 -30.08 -17.90
C LEU A 91 43.25 -31.38 -18.71
N TYR A 92 42.94 -31.32 -20.01
CA TYR A 92 43.07 -32.43 -20.95
C TYR A 92 44.53 -32.85 -21.23
N GLU A 93 45.52 -31.99 -20.99
CA GLU A 93 46.96 -32.32 -21.09
C GLU A 93 47.53 -32.84 -19.75
N SER A 94 46.84 -32.60 -18.64
CA SER A 94 47.35 -32.89 -17.31
C SER A 94 47.17 -34.36 -16.91
N PRO A 95 48.26 -35.10 -16.61
CA PRO A 95 48.18 -36.51 -16.23
C PRO A 95 47.52 -36.73 -14.87
N GLY A 96 47.54 -35.71 -13.99
CA GLY A 96 46.89 -35.75 -12.69
C GLY A 96 45.36 -35.76 -12.75
N PHE A 97 44.78 -35.13 -13.77
CA PHE A 97 43.33 -35.10 -13.99
C PHE A 97 42.87 -36.24 -14.91
N VAL A 98 43.46 -36.36 -16.10
CA VAL A 98 43.04 -37.33 -17.14
C VAL A 98 43.48 -38.76 -16.81
N GLY A 99 44.65 -38.93 -16.19
CA GLY A 99 45.27 -40.24 -16.05
C GLY A 99 45.72 -40.80 -17.39
N VAL A 100 44.96 -41.76 -17.95
CA VAL A 100 45.19 -42.32 -19.29
C VAL A 100 43.99 -41.96 -20.15
N LEU A 101 44.19 -41.14 -21.17
CA LEU A 101 43.13 -40.79 -22.11
C LEU A 101 42.70 -42.06 -22.85
N PRO A 102 41.40 -42.40 -22.92
CA PRO A 102 40.94 -43.54 -23.70
C PRO A 102 41.44 -43.42 -25.15
N PRO A 103 41.98 -44.50 -25.75
CA PRO A 103 42.57 -44.45 -27.10
C PRO A 103 41.57 -44.03 -28.18
N ARG A 104 40.25 -44.14 -27.91
CA ARG A 104 39.15 -43.66 -28.76
C ARG A 104 39.15 -42.13 -28.98
N PHE A 105 39.81 -41.36 -28.12
CA PHE A 105 39.79 -39.90 -28.13
C PHE A 105 41.13 -39.25 -28.52
N SER A 106 42.10 -40.05 -28.97
CA SER A 106 43.39 -39.57 -29.47
C SER A 106 43.40 -39.54 -31.01
N PRO A 107 43.76 -38.42 -31.67
CA PRO A 107 44.23 -37.14 -31.12
C PRO A 107 43.08 -36.16 -30.74
N PHE A 108 43.20 -35.53 -29.56
CA PHE A 108 42.28 -34.49 -29.07
C PHE A 108 42.71 -33.11 -29.56
N HIS A 109 41.78 -32.35 -30.16
CA HIS A 109 41.99 -30.97 -30.61
C HIS A 109 41.10 -30.04 -29.78
N ALA A 110 41.70 -29.04 -29.13
CA ALA A 110 40.99 -28.12 -28.22
C ALA A 110 40.03 -27.17 -28.95
N ASP A 111 40.36 -26.79 -30.19
CA ASP A 111 39.59 -25.82 -30.98
C ASP A 111 38.32 -26.44 -31.62
N SER A 112 38.28 -27.77 -31.74
CA SER A 112 37.14 -28.51 -32.28
C SER A 112 37.03 -29.90 -31.62
N PRO A 113 36.60 -29.98 -30.36
CA PRO A 113 36.50 -31.24 -29.64
C PRO A 113 35.40 -32.12 -30.24
N SER A 114 35.61 -33.44 -30.29
CA SER A 114 34.52 -34.36 -30.60
C SER A 114 33.45 -34.31 -29.49
N PRO A 115 32.15 -34.38 -29.82
CA PRO A 115 31.07 -34.32 -28.83
C PRO A 115 31.25 -35.36 -27.70
N ASP A 116 31.67 -36.58 -28.06
CA ASP A 116 31.96 -37.66 -27.11
C ASP A 116 33.12 -37.33 -26.14
N ALA A 117 34.19 -36.69 -26.63
CA ALA A 117 35.34 -36.35 -25.80
C ALA A 117 35.04 -35.19 -24.85
N ARG A 118 34.26 -34.19 -25.31
CA ARG A 118 33.77 -33.10 -24.47
C ARG A 118 32.90 -33.63 -23.33
N ALA A 119 31.93 -34.49 -23.65
CA ALA A 119 31.06 -35.10 -22.63
C ALA A 119 31.85 -35.90 -21.59
N TRP A 120 32.84 -36.70 -22.03
CA TRP A 120 33.68 -37.47 -21.12
C TRP A 120 34.52 -36.60 -20.17
N LEU A 121 35.11 -35.52 -20.68
CA LEU A 121 35.89 -34.58 -19.85
C LEU A 121 35.00 -33.83 -18.85
N LEU A 122 33.79 -33.43 -19.27
CA LEU A 122 32.81 -32.79 -18.40
C LEU A 122 32.33 -33.71 -17.29
N GLU A 123 31.93 -34.94 -17.63
CA GLU A 123 31.49 -35.95 -16.66
C GLU A 123 32.60 -36.22 -15.63
N ARG A 124 33.85 -36.32 -16.08
CA ARG A 124 35.00 -36.50 -15.18
C ARG A 124 35.24 -35.29 -14.28
N PHE A 125 35.09 -34.07 -14.82
CA PHE A 125 35.23 -32.82 -14.06
C PHE A 125 34.14 -32.69 -13.00
N GLN A 126 32.88 -32.95 -13.35
CA GLN A 126 31.75 -32.93 -12.42
C GLN A 126 31.91 -33.97 -11.31
N ASN A 127 32.40 -35.17 -11.62
CA ASN A 127 32.67 -36.20 -10.62
C ASN A 127 33.81 -35.79 -9.66
N ALA A 128 34.77 -34.98 -10.11
CA ALA A 128 35.87 -34.48 -9.31
C ALA A 128 35.51 -33.21 -8.49
N LEU A 129 34.45 -32.49 -8.87
CA LEU A 129 33.98 -31.27 -8.23
C LEU A 129 32.81 -31.55 -7.28
N HIS A 130 32.97 -31.20 -6.01
CA HIS A 130 31.90 -31.27 -5.02
C HIS A 130 31.57 -29.88 -4.48
N VAL A 131 30.35 -29.43 -4.76
CA VAL A 131 29.81 -28.17 -4.22
C VAL A 131 28.88 -28.51 -3.06
N ARG A 132 29.13 -27.97 -1.86
CA ARG A 132 28.29 -28.18 -0.68
C ARG A 132 27.86 -26.84 -0.08
N THR A 133 26.58 -26.68 0.18
CA THR A 133 26.05 -25.55 0.96
C THR A 133 26.22 -25.86 2.45
N VAL A 134 26.55 -24.84 3.26
CA VAL A 134 26.66 -25.00 4.71
C VAL A 134 25.31 -24.58 5.33
N PRO A 135 24.57 -25.52 5.96
CA PRO A 135 23.22 -25.24 6.44
C PRO A 135 23.16 -24.04 7.38
N ARG A 136 22.10 -23.23 7.28
CA ARG A 136 21.87 -22.04 8.12
C ARG A 136 22.96 -20.97 8.03
N THR A 137 23.73 -20.95 6.93
CA THR A 137 24.74 -19.91 6.67
C THR A 137 24.71 -19.53 5.20
N MET A 138 25.14 -18.30 4.87
CA MET A 138 25.32 -17.85 3.48
C MET A 138 26.66 -18.27 2.90
N LEU A 139 27.15 -19.44 3.33
CA LEU A 139 28.45 -19.97 2.98
C LEU A 139 28.26 -21.24 2.15
N PHE A 140 29.04 -21.37 1.09
CA PHE A 140 29.21 -22.63 0.41
C PHE A 140 30.68 -22.97 0.25
N GLU A 141 30.94 -24.27 0.27
CA GLU A 141 32.26 -24.87 0.19
C GLU A 141 32.39 -25.60 -1.15
N LEU A 142 33.41 -25.21 -1.91
CA LEU A 142 33.81 -25.92 -3.11
C LEU A 142 34.97 -26.85 -2.78
N ARG A 143 34.90 -28.09 -3.27
CA ARG A 143 35.98 -29.07 -3.14
C ARG A 143 36.31 -29.68 -4.49
N PHE A 144 37.60 -29.82 -4.78
CA PHE A 144 38.04 -30.45 -6.02
C PHE A 144 39.12 -31.48 -5.73
N GLN A 145 38.94 -32.69 -6.28
CA GLN A 145 39.83 -33.83 -6.07
C GLN A 145 40.67 -34.10 -7.32
N SER A 146 41.99 -34.11 -7.16
CA SER A 146 42.94 -34.48 -8.22
C SER A 146 44.14 -35.22 -7.65
N ARG A 147 44.94 -35.85 -8.52
CA ARG A 147 46.21 -36.50 -8.13
C ARG A 147 47.33 -35.49 -7.87
N ASP A 148 47.16 -34.25 -8.34
CA ASP A 148 48.13 -33.17 -8.19
C ASP A 148 47.60 -32.09 -7.24
N PRO A 149 48.30 -31.77 -6.13
CA PRO A 149 47.82 -30.82 -5.12
C PRO A 149 47.72 -29.38 -5.65
N ASN A 150 48.68 -28.96 -6.49
CA ASN A 150 48.69 -27.62 -7.08
C ASN A 150 47.57 -27.45 -8.11
N LEU A 151 47.26 -28.51 -8.86
CA LEU A 151 46.17 -28.51 -9.83
C LEU A 151 44.83 -28.40 -9.10
N SER A 152 44.62 -29.15 -8.01
CA SER A 152 43.37 -29.09 -7.24
C SER A 152 43.04 -27.67 -6.78
N ALA A 153 44.03 -26.94 -6.27
CA ALA A 153 43.85 -25.55 -5.85
C ALA A 153 43.70 -24.59 -7.04
N GLY A 154 44.50 -24.79 -8.08
CA GLY A 154 44.47 -23.97 -9.30
C GLY A 154 43.15 -24.03 -10.04
N VAL A 155 42.49 -25.19 -10.07
CA VAL A 155 41.16 -25.37 -10.69
C VAL A 155 40.08 -24.64 -9.93
N LEU A 156 40.03 -24.74 -8.60
CA LEU A 156 39.05 -24.02 -7.79
C LEU A 156 39.20 -22.51 -7.92
N ASN A 157 40.42 -21.99 -7.84
CA ASN A 157 40.68 -20.55 -8.01
C ASN A 157 40.40 -20.07 -9.44
N ALA A 158 40.50 -20.94 -10.45
CA ALA A 158 40.10 -20.61 -11.82
C ALA A 158 38.58 -20.60 -11.97
N LEU A 159 37.88 -21.58 -11.41
CA LEU A 159 36.42 -21.66 -11.43
C LEU A 159 35.77 -20.43 -10.79
N VAL A 160 36.27 -19.99 -9.63
CA VAL A 160 35.76 -18.78 -8.96
C VAL A 160 35.97 -17.53 -9.83
N ARG A 161 37.16 -17.36 -10.43
CA ARG A 161 37.44 -16.22 -11.32
C ARG A 161 36.58 -16.26 -12.59
N ALA A 162 36.40 -17.44 -13.19
CA ALA A 162 35.59 -17.63 -14.39
C ALA A 162 34.11 -17.30 -14.13
N TYR A 163 33.59 -17.69 -12.97
CA TYR A 163 32.24 -17.32 -12.54
C TYR A 163 32.12 -15.80 -12.32
N GLN A 164 33.06 -15.20 -11.58
CA GLN A 164 33.05 -13.75 -11.35
C GLN A 164 33.10 -12.96 -12.65
N SER A 165 33.91 -13.38 -13.64
CA SER A 165 33.96 -12.70 -14.94
C SER A 165 32.66 -12.84 -15.72
N GLU A 166 32.04 -14.01 -15.70
CA GLU A 166 30.77 -14.25 -16.38
C GLU A 166 29.64 -13.42 -15.78
N GLU A 167 29.53 -13.38 -14.45
CA GLU A 167 28.54 -12.58 -13.75
C GLU A 167 28.70 -11.08 -14.03
N THR A 168 29.94 -10.59 -14.11
CA THR A 168 30.18 -9.19 -14.50
C THR A 168 29.77 -8.93 -15.94
N GLU A 169 30.04 -9.85 -16.87
CA GLU A 169 29.71 -9.68 -18.28
C GLU A 169 28.19 -9.72 -18.51
N THR A 170 27.48 -10.70 -17.93
CA THR A 170 26.03 -10.81 -18.04
C THR A 170 25.33 -9.58 -17.43
N ARG A 171 25.80 -9.10 -16.29
CA ARG A 171 25.27 -7.89 -15.65
C ARG A 171 25.56 -6.63 -16.45
N ILE A 172 26.75 -6.49 -17.03
CA ILE A 172 27.07 -5.36 -17.93
C ILE A 172 26.17 -5.40 -19.16
N LEU A 173 25.99 -6.56 -19.80
CA LEU A 173 25.11 -6.71 -20.96
C LEU A 173 23.65 -6.38 -20.61
N ALA A 174 23.13 -6.88 -19.50
CA ALA A 174 21.78 -6.55 -19.04
C ALA A 174 21.61 -5.05 -18.75
N THR A 175 22.61 -4.43 -18.11
CA THR A 175 22.58 -3.00 -17.75
C THR A 175 22.70 -2.11 -18.99
N THR A 176 23.59 -2.45 -19.92
CA THR A 176 23.76 -1.70 -21.18
C THR A 176 22.52 -1.83 -22.08
N GLN A 177 21.91 -3.01 -22.16
CA GLN A 177 20.65 -3.23 -22.87
C GLN A 177 19.50 -2.45 -22.23
N ALA A 178 19.37 -2.50 -20.91
CA ALA A 178 18.35 -1.74 -20.18
C ALA A 178 18.54 -0.23 -20.36
N THR A 179 19.78 0.27 -20.24
CA THR A 179 20.11 1.70 -20.47
C THR A 179 19.82 2.11 -21.91
N GLY A 180 20.09 1.26 -22.90
CA GLY A 180 19.75 1.50 -24.31
C GLY A 180 18.24 1.60 -24.55
N TRP A 181 17.46 0.70 -23.94
CA TRP A 181 16.00 0.75 -23.97
C TRP A 181 15.47 2.03 -23.28
N LEU A 182 15.99 2.33 -22.09
CA LEU A 182 15.63 3.52 -21.30
C LEU A 182 15.93 4.82 -22.05
N ASN A 183 17.09 4.92 -22.70
CA ASN A 183 17.44 6.10 -23.52
C ASN A 183 16.48 6.29 -24.69
N THR A 184 16.05 5.19 -25.32
CA THR A 184 15.02 5.25 -26.37
C THR A 184 13.69 5.76 -25.80
N GLN A 185 13.24 5.22 -24.66
CA GLN A 185 12.03 5.69 -24.00
C GLN A 185 12.12 7.16 -23.56
N LEU A 186 13.28 7.60 -23.09
CA LEU A 186 13.52 8.98 -22.68
C LEU A 186 13.38 9.95 -23.86
N GLN A 187 13.85 9.56 -25.05
CA GLN A 187 13.66 10.35 -26.29
C GLN A 187 12.18 10.43 -26.67
N ASP A 188 11.44 9.32 -26.60
CA ASP A 188 10.00 9.30 -26.86
C ASP A 188 9.23 10.18 -25.87
N LEU A 189 9.61 10.12 -24.59
CA LEU A 189 8.99 10.91 -23.53
C LEU A 189 9.29 12.39 -23.67
N LYS A 190 10.52 12.74 -24.04
CA LYS A 190 10.90 14.11 -24.38
C LYS A 190 10.06 14.63 -25.54
N ALA A 191 9.97 13.86 -26.63
CA ALA A 191 9.16 14.23 -27.78
C ALA A 191 7.67 14.33 -27.45
N LYS A 192 7.18 13.57 -26.45
CA LYS A 192 5.81 13.71 -25.94
C LYS A 192 5.65 15.00 -25.12
N ALA A 193 6.53 15.25 -24.15
CA ALA A 193 6.50 16.47 -23.34
C ALA A 193 6.58 17.74 -24.20
N ASP A 194 7.51 17.78 -25.16
CA ASP A 194 7.66 18.91 -26.08
C ASP A 194 6.38 19.11 -26.94
N ARG A 195 5.70 18.02 -27.35
CA ARG A 195 4.40 18.09 -28.06
C ARG A 195 3.26 18.57 -27.17
N ASP A 196 3.23 18.15 -25.91
CA ASP A 196 2.19 18.53 -24.95
C ASP A 196 2.32 20.02 -24.60
N GLU A 197 3.55 20.51 -24.37
CA GLU A 197 3.85 21.93 -24.16
C GLU A 197 3.50 22.79 -25.39
N GLN A 198 3.83 22.33 -26.61
CA GLN A 198 3.46 23.02 -27.85
C GLN A 198 1.94 23.13 -28.01
N ARG A 199 1.19 22.04 -27.76
CA ARG A 199 -0.28 22.05 -27.82
C ARG A 199 -0.89 23.05 -26.84
N LEU A 200 -0.34 23.13 -25.62
CA LEU A 200 -0.77 24.09 -24.61
C LEU A 200 -0.52 25.54 -25.09
N ALA A 201 0.67 25.82 -25.62
CA ALA A 201 1.03 27.14 -26.15
C ALA A 201 0.16 27.53 -27.36
N ASP A 202 -0.10 26.60 -28.28
CA ASP A 202 -0.98 26.82 -29.43
C ASP A 202 -2.42 27.10 -28.98
N PHE A 203 -2.93 26.35 -28.01
CA PHE A 203 -4.27 26.58 -27.45
C PHE A 203 -4.37 27.94 -26.75
N GLN A 204 -3.32 28.33 -26.02
CA GLN A 204 -3.23 29.63 -25.37
C GLN A 204 -3.29 30.77 -26.40
N ASN A 205 -2.53 30.65 -27.49
CA ASN A 205 -2.49 31.63 -28.58
C ASN A 205 -3.83 31.72 -29.33
N GLN A 206 -4.49 30.59 -29.59
CA GLN A 206 -5.77 30.53 -30.32
C GLN A 206 -6.92 31.13 -29.52
N HIS A 207 -6.97 30.91 -28.20
CA HIS A 207 -8.05 31.39 -27.33
C HIS A 207 -7.74 32.72 -26.63
N GLY A 208 -6.56 33.31 -26.86
CA GLY A 208 -6.17 34.60 -26.28
C GLY A 208 -6.11 34.59 -24.75
N LEU A 209 -5.79 33.43 -24.15
CA LEU A 209 -5.67 33.23 -22.71
C LEU A 209 -4.28 33.69 -22.24
N LEU A 210 -3.98 34.99 -22.33
CA LEU A 210 -2.74 35.53 -21.74
C LEU A 210 -2.86 35.56 -20.21
N ILE A 211 -2.59 34.42 -19.58
CA ILE A 211 -2.18 34.37 -18.18
C ILE A 211 -0.68 34.68 -18.20
N ALA A 212 -0.30 35.86 -17.70
CA ALA A 212 1.11 36.17 -17.48
C ALA A 212 1.68 35.15 -16.47
N PRO A 213 2.96 34.73 -16.62
CA PRO A 213 3.56 33.76 -15.70
C PRO A 213 3.41 34.25 -14.28
N ASP A 214 2.96 33.37 -13.39
CA ASP A 214 2.80 33.63 -11.95
C ASP A 214 4.07 34.28 -11.40
N THR A 215 4.06 35.61 -11.34
CA THR A 215 5.04 36.37 -10.59
C THR A 215 4.53 36.34 -9.16
N PRO A 216 5.21 35.65 -8.22
CA PRO A 216 4.76 35.58 -6.85
C PRO A 216 4.87 36.98 -6.25
N GLY A 217 3.75 37.71 -6.20
CA GLY A 217 3.72 39.06 -5.67
C GLY A 217 2.54 39.93 -6.06
N ASN A 218 1.87 39.71 -7.21
CA ASN A 218 0.73 40.53 -7.63
C ASN A 218 -0.37 39.69 -8.28
N SER A 219 -1.22 39.09 -7.44
CA SER A 219 -2.45 38.41 -7.82
C SER A 219 -3.54 39.44 -8.19
N GLN A 220 -3.41 40.06 -9.36
CA GLN A 220 -4.49 40.87 -9.96
C GLN A 220 -4.74 40.56 -11.45
N SER A 221 -4.16 39.47 -11.97
CA SER A 221 -4.28 39.08 -13.38
C SER A 221 -5.27 37.93 -13.64
N GLY A 222 -6.11 37.57 -12.66
CA GLY A 222 -7.31 36.73 -12.87
C GLY A 222 -8.53 37.49 -13.40
N GLY A 223 -8.41 38.82 -13.59
CA GLY A 223 -9.53 39.74 -13.76
C GLY A 223 -10.47 39.45 -14.93
N ARG A 224 -10.00 38.86 -16.04
CA ARG A 224 -10.88 38.67 -17.21
C ARG A 224 -11.90 37.54 -17.05
N HIS A 225 -11.58 36.50 -16.29
CA HIS A 225 -12.50 35.36 -16.07
C HIS A 225 -13.56 35.68 -15.01
N VAL A 226 -13.21 36.50 -14.02
CA VAL A 226 -14.13 36.89 -12.94
C VAL A 226 -15.16 37.93 -13.41
N THR A 227 -14.79 38.80 -14.36
CA THR A 227 -15.69 39.88 -14.82
C THR A 227 -16.95 39.34 -15.51
N ALA A 228 -16.85 38.32 -16.36
CA ALA A 228 -18.02 37.76 -17.05
C ALA A 228 -19.00 37.05 -16.09
N LEU A 229 -18.48 36.43 -15.02
CA LEU A 229 -19.30 35.81 -13.98
C LEU A 229 -20.02 36.86 -13.11
N LEU A 230 -19.33 37.97 -12.80
CA LEU A 230 -19.93 39.10 -12.08
C LEU A 230 -21.04 39.78 -12.89
N GLU A 231 -20.85 39.97 -14.20
CA GLU A 231 -21.88 40.54 -15.09
C GLU A 231 -23.12 39.62 -15.21
N VAL A 232 -22.96 38.29 -15.19
CA VAL A 232 -24.09 37.34 -15.20
C VAL A 232 -24.90 37.41 -13.91
N ASP A 233 -24.23 37.56 -12.76
CA ASP A 233 -24.88 37.70 -11.46
C ASP A 233 -25.66 39.02 -11.36
N GLU A 234 -25.10 40.12 -11.85
CA GLU A 234 -25.76 41.42 -11.94
C GLU A 234 -27.03 41.36 -12.83
N LEU A 235 -26.92 40.81 -14.04
CA LEU A 235 -28.07 40.61 -14.94
C LEU A 235 -29.12 39.65 -14.34
N GLY A 236 -28.69 38.68 -13.53
CA GLY A 236 -29.57 37.81 -12.78
C GLY A 236 -30.42 38.57 -11.75
N ARG A 237 -29.79 39.47 -10.97
CA ARG A 237 -30.50 40.36 -10.04
C ARG A 237 -31.47 41.28 -10.77
N ASP A 238 -31.04 41.87 -11.88
CA ASP A 238 -31.88 42.73 -12.72
C ASP A 238 -33.11 42.00 -13.28
N LEU A 239 -32.96 40.72 -13.64
CA LEU A 239 -34.08 39.91 -14.12
C LEU A 239 -35.11 39.68 -12.99
N VAL A 240 -34.66 39.43 -11.76
CA VAL A 240 -35.55 39.28 -10.61
C VAL A 240 -36.31 40.58 -10.33
N ALA A 241 -35.64 41.73 -10.41
CA ALA A 241 -36.28 43.03 -10.27
C ALA A 241 -37.32 43.28 -11.38
N ALA A 242 -36.95 43.04 -12.65
CA ALA A 242 -37.83 43.24 -13.80
C ALA A 242 -39.03 42.29 -13.81
N THR A 243 -38.85 41.02 -13.44
CA THR A 243 -39.94 40.02 -13.31
C THR A 243 -40.92 40.42 -12.21
N SER A 244 -40.43 40.85 -11.05
CA SER A 244 -41.27 41.36 -9.97
C SER A 244 -42.10 42.56 -10.42
N GLU A 245 -41.48 43.51 -11.13
CA GLU A 245 -42.16 44.69 -11.69
C GLU A 245 -43.25 44.29 -12.70
N ARG A 246 -42.96 43.35 -13.62
CA ARG A 246 -43.95 42.84 -14.57
C ARG A 246 -45.14 42.19 -13.86
N ILE A 247 -44.90 41.33 -12.87
CA ILE A 247 -45.96 40.64 -12.11
C ILE A 247 -46.88 41.64 -11.41
N LEU A 248 -46.31 42.66 -10.76
CA LEU A 248 -47.07 43.73 -10.11
C LEU A 248 -47.94 44.48 -11.11
N ARG A 249 -47.35 44.96 -12.22
CA ARG A 249 -48.10 45.71 -13.25
C ARG A 249 -49.15 44.86 -13.97
N GLU A 250 -48.91 43.56 -14.12
CA GLU A 250 -49.90 42.62 -14.64
C GLU A 250 -51.09 42.47 -13.70
N ALA A 251 -50.85 42.37 -12.39
CA ALA A 251 -51.90 42.28 -11.39
C ALA A 251 -52.75 43.56 -11.36
N GLU A 252 -52.13 44.74 -11.40
CA GLU A 252 -52.82 46.04 -11.48
C GLU A 252 -53.67 46.15 -12.75
N TYR A 253 -53.12 45.79 -13.92
CA TYR A 253 -53.85 45.81 -15.19
C TYR A 253 -55.03 44.84 -15.19
N ARG A 254 -54.87 43.62 -14.65
CA ARG A 254 -55.96 42.65 -14.53
C ARG A 254 -57.04 43.14 -13.57
N ALA A 255 -56.66 43.72 -12.43
CA ALA A 255 -57.59 44.29 -11.47
C ALA A 255 -58.37 45.47 -12.08
N ALA A 256 -57.71 46.34 -12.85
CA ALA A 256 -58.33 47.47 -13.55
C ALA A 256 -59.26 47.06 -14.71
N MET A 257 -59.09 45.84 -15.26
CA MET A 257 -59.98 45.27 -16.27
C MET A 257 -61.19 44.55 -15.68
N GLN A 258 -61.08 44.00 -14.47
CA GLN A 258 -62.15 43.21 -13.82
C GLN A 258 -63.04 44.03 -12.87
N GLY A 259 -62.56 45.16 -12.35
CA GLY A 259 -63.30 46.04 -11.44
C GLY A 259 -63.18 47.52 -11.79
N ASP A 260 -63.58 48.40 -10.86
CA ASP A 260 -63.44 49.85 -11.09
C ASP A 260 -61.95 50.24 -11.05
N PRO A 261 -61.40 50.83 -12.13
CA PRO A 261 -59.97 51.12 -12.24
C PRO A 261 -59.50 52.12 -11.17
N GLU A 262 -60.42 52.90 -10.60
CA GLU A 262 -60.16 53.83 -9.51
C GLU A 262 -59.90 53.13 -8.16
N LEU A 263 -60.50 51.96 -7.88
CA LEU A 263 -60.24 51.20 -6.65
C LEU A 263 -58.82 50.65 -6.61
N VAL A 264 -58.25 50.34 -7.78
CA VAL A 264 -56.86 49.90 -7.93
C VAL A 264 -55.89 51.06 -7.63
N LEU A 265 -56.21 52.28 -8.04
CA LEU A 265 -55.44 53.48 -7.67
C LEU A 265 -55.61 53.88 -6.20
N ALA A 266 -56.78 53.64 -5.63
CA ALA A 266 -57.04 53.93 -4.23
C ALA A 266 -56.31 52.97 -3.28
N SER A 267 -56.03 51.75 -3.75
CA SER A 267 -55.34 50.71 -2.96
C SER A 267 -53.82 50.85 -2.97
N ASP A 268 -53.22 51.51 -3.97
CA ASP A 268 -51.77 51.77 -4.00
C ASP A 268 -51.43 53.29 -3.98
N PRO A 269 -50.85 53.81 -2.88
CA PRO A 269 -50.38 55.19 -2.78
C PRO A 269 -49.33 55.58 -3.81
N ARG A 270 -48.55 54.63 -4.34
CA ARG A 270 -47.47 54.90 -5.32
C ARG A 270 -48.06 55.33 -6.67
N LEU A 271 -49.17 54.72 -7.07
CA LEU A 271 -49.86 55.02 -8.32
C LEU A 271 -50.56 56.40 -8.28
N GLN A 272 -50.84 56.94 -7.10
CA GLN A 272 -51.41 58.28 -6.94
C GLN A 272 -50.39 59.39 -7.22
N ASN A 273 -49.13 59.14 -6.87
CA ASN A 273 -48.03 60.08 -7.09
C ASN A 273 -47.53 60.08 -8.54
N ASP A 274 -47.59 58.94 -9.23
CA ASP A 274 -47.02 58.78 -10.56
C ASP A 274 -48.00 59.22 -11.66
N ASN A 275 -48.21 60.54 -11.82
CA ASN A 275 -49.10 61.20 -12.81
C ASN A 275 -50.58 60.73 -12.84
N GLY A 276 -50.98 59.80 -11.96
CA GLY A 276 -52.35 59.36 -11.71
C GLY A 276 -53.19 60.41 -10.98
N GLY A 277 -52.54 61.36 -10.31
CA GLY A 277 -53.20 62.49 -9.65
C GLY A 277 -54.09 63.32 -10.58
N LEU A 278 -53.73 63.47 -11.86
CA LEU A 278 -54.53 64.23 -12.83
C LEU A 278 -55.86 63.53 -13.17
N SER A 279 -55.83 62.24 -13.52
CA SER A 279 -57.05 61.46 -13.81
C SER A 279 -57.89 61.25 -12.55
N VAL A 280 -57.25 61.03 -11.39
CA VAL A 280 -57.94 60.88 -10.11
C VAL A 280 -58.58 62.19 -9.66
N SER A 281 -57.94 63.34 -9.87
CA SER A 281 -58.53 64.64 -9.58
C SER A 281 -59.71 64.96 -10.50
N ALA A 282 -59.61 64.60 -11.79
CA ALA A 282 -60.70 64.72 -12.74
C ALA A 282 -61.89 63.81 -12.37
N LEU A 283 -61.64 62.54 -12.02
CA LEU A 283 -62.68 61.61 -11.55
C LEU A 283 -63.34 62.08 -10.25
N ARG A 284 -62.57 62.62 -9.28
CA ARG A 284 -63.13 63.23 -8.07
C ARG A 284 -64.02 64.43 -8.39
N GLN A 285 -63.62 65.29 -9.32
CA GLN A 285 -64.42 66.44 -9.73
C GLN A 285 -65.71 66.02 -10.45
N ILE A 286 -65.64 65.00 -11.30
CA ILE A 286 -66.82 64.39 -11.96
C ILE A 286 -67.78 63.83 -10.90
N ARG A 287 -67.27 63.08 -9.92
CA ARG A 287 -68.08 62.47 -8.85
C ARG A 287 -68.76 63.53 -7.97
N GLN A 288 -68.05 64.60 -7.61
CA GLN A 288 -68.64 65.71 -6.85
C GLN A 288 -69.79 66.38 -7.62
N ARG A 289 -69.55 66.78 -8.88
CA ARG A 289 -70.59 67.39 -9.73
C ARG A 289 -71.79 66.47 -9.93
N ARG A 290 -71.53 65.17 -10.12
CA ARG A 290 -72.59 64.19 -10.31
C ARG A 290 -73.43 64.04 -9.05
N GLY A 291 -72.82 63.98 -7.86
CA GLY A 291 -73.54 63.95 -6.59
C GLY A 291 -74.43 65.17 -6.37
N ASP A 292 -73.92 66.37 -6.67
CA ASP A 292 -74.67 67.62 -6.56
C ASP A 292 -75.90 67.62 -7.50
N LEU A 293 -75.71 67.23 -8.77
CA LEU A 293 -76.77 67.15 -9.78
C LEU A 293 -77.79 66.04 -9.47
N GLU A 294 -77.36 64.89 -8.95
CA GLU A 294 -78.24 63.81 -8.53
C GLU A 294 -79.14 64.24 -7.36
N GLN A 295 -78.60 64.99 -6.39
CA GLN A 295 -79.35 65.54 -5.27
C GLN A 295 -80.35 66.61 -5.74
N GLU A 296 -79.95 67.54 -6.63
CA GLU A 296 -80.85 68.54 -7.23
C GLU A 296 -81.97 67.85 -8.03
N ARG A 297 -81.63 66.83 -8.81
CA ARG A 297 -82.60 66.01 -9.54
C ARG A 297 -83.59 65.31 -8.59
N ALA A 298 -83.10 64.72 -7.50
CA ALA A 298 -83.94 64.03 -6.53
C ALA A 298 -84.93 64.99 -5.84
N GLN A 299 -84.49 66.21 -5.50
CA GLN A 299 -85.34 67.26 -4.93
C GLN A 299 -86.39 67.74 -5.94
N LEU A 300 -85.97 68.14 -7.14
CA LEU A 300 -86.86 68.68 -8.18
C LEU A 300 -87.84 67.63 -8.73
N SER A 301 -87.43 66.36 -8.81
CA SER A 301 -88.32 65.28 -9.28
C SER A 301 -89.36 64.87 -8.24
N ALA A 302 -89.06 65.00 -6.94
CA ALA A 302 -90.01 64.78 -5.86
C ALA A 302 -91.09 65.88 -5.81
N GLU A 303 -90.72 67.14 -6.10
CA GLU A 303 -91.63 68.29 -6.03
C GLU A 303 -92.43 68.54 -7.32
N HIS A 304 -91.82 68.37 -8.50
CA HIS A 304 -92.41 68.75 -9.79
C HIS A 304 -92.59 67.60 -10.79
N GLY A 305 -92.21 66.38 -10.42
CA GLY A 305 -92.35 65.19 -11.25
C GLY A 305 -91.25 65.00 -12.32
N PRO A 306 -91.22 63.85 -13.01
CA PRO A 306 -90.07 63.41 -13.82
C PRO A 306 -89.88 64.12 -15.17
N ASN A 307 -90.87 64.91 -15.61
CA ASN A 307 -90.87 65.60 -16.92
C ASN A 307 -90.69 67.12 -16.82
N PHE A 308 -90.37 67.64 -15.63
CA PHE A 308 -90.08 69.06 -15.45
C PHE A 308 -88.87 69.49 -16.30
N PRO A 309 -88.90 70.61 -17.05
CA PRO A 309 -87.84 70.98 -17.99
C PRO A 309 -86.43 70.97 -17.39
N ARG A 310 -86.28 71.42 -16.14
CA ARG A 310 -85.00 71.41 -15.42
C ARG A 310 -84.49 70.00 -15.10
N VAL A 311 -85.40 69.06 -14.81
CA VAL A 311 -85.04 67.65 -14.54
C VAL A 311 -84.53 66.95 -15.82
N VAL A 312 -85.07 67.33 -16.99
CA VAL A 312 -84.60 66.83 -18.29
C VAL A 312 -83.22 67.41 -18.64
N GLU A 313 -82.99 68.69 -18.38
CA GLU A 313 -81.67 69.34 -18.54
C GLU A 313 -80.62 68.68 -17.64
N ILE A 314 -80.92 68.46 -16.35
CA ILE A 314 -80.03 67.76 -15.42
C ILE A 314 -79.77 66.31 -15.88
N ARG A 315 -80.77 65.61 -16.44
CA ARG A 315 -80.58 64.27 -17.00
C ARG A 315 -79.57 64.27 -18.15
N GLN A 316 -79.68 65.23 -19.08
CA GLN A 316 -78.71 65.36 -20.17
C GLN A 316 -77.30 65.69 -19.66
N GLN A 317 -77.18 66.55 -18.64
CA GLN A 317 -75.90 66.86 -18.01
C GLN A 317 -75.28 65.65 -17.29
N LEU A 318 -76.10 64.81 -16.64
CA LEU A 318 -75.66 63.54 -16.06
C LEU A 318 -75.16 62.56 -17.14
N ASP A 319 -75.87 62.44 -18.27
CA ASP A 319 -75.45 61.57 -19.38
C ASP A 319 -74.13 62.05 -20.03
N ASP A 320 -73.90 63.37 -20.10
CA ASP A 320 -72.63 63.95 -20.56
C ASP A 320 -71.49 63.68 -19.57
N LEU A 321 -71.74 63.77 -18.25
CA LEU A 321 -70.78 63.41 -17.21
C LEU A 321 -70.44 61.91 -17.22
N ASP A 322 -71.40 61.03 -17.48
CA ASP A 322 -71.15 59.59 -17.61
C ASP A 322 -70.27 59.27 -18.82
N ARG A 323 -70.48 59.96 -19.96
CA ARG A 323 -69.59 59.84 -21.13
C ARG A 323 -68.18 60.34 -20.83
N GLN A 324 -68.04 61.43 -20.06
CA GLN A 324 -66.73 61.92 -19.61
C GLN A 324 -66.04 60.93 -18.67
N GLN A 325 -66.78 60.34 -17.73
CA GLN A 325 -66.27 59.32 -16.83
C GLN A 325 -65.76 58.09 -17.60
N GLN A 326 -66.54 57.56 -18.54
CA GLN A 326 -66.12 56.41 -19.36
C GLN A 326 -64.87 56.70 -20.20
N ALA A 327 -64.71 57.93 -20.70
CA ALA A 327 -63.53 58.35 -21.44
C ALA A 327 -62.28 58.44 -20.54
N GLU A 328 -62.42 58.93 -19.30
CA GLU A 328 -61.32 58.93 -18.32
C GLU A 328 -60.96 57.51 -17.87
N ASP A 329 -61.94 56.64 -17.63
CA ASP A 329 -61.71 55.22 -17.29
C ASP A 329 -60.99 54.47 -18.42
N ALA A 330 -61.32 54.77 -19.69
CA ALA A 330 -60.64 54.20 -20.84
C ALA A 330 -59.15 54.62 -20.90
N LYS A 331 -58.86 55.91 -20.72
CA LYS A 331 -57.48 56.41 -20.63
C LYS A 331 -56.71 55.76 -19.49
N LEU A 332 -57.38 55.52 -18.36
CA LEU A 332 -56.78 54.89 -17.19
C LEU A 332 -56.41 53.42 -17.45
N ARG A 333 -57.31 52.67 -18.08
CA ARG A 333 -57.04 51.28 -18.53
C ARG A 333 -55.90 51.21 -19.53
N ASP A 334 -55.84 52.15 -20.48
CA ASP A 334 -54.74 52.21 -21.46
C ASP A 334 -53.39 52.49 -20.78
N ARG A 335 -53.35 53.33 -19.72
CA ARG A 335 -52.12 53.54 -18.94
C ARG A 335 -51.65 52.28 -18.25
N PHE A 336 -52.55 51.54 -17.59
CA PHE A 336 -52.20 50.26 -16.98
C PHE A 336 -51.68 49.26 -18.01
N ARG A 337 -52.29 49.22 -19.21
CA ARG A 337 -51.80 48.41 -20.33
C ARG A 337 -50.39 48.81 -20.76
N SER A 338 -50.13 50.09 -20.99
CA SER A 338 -48.82 50.58 -21.41
C SER A 338 -47.74 50.34 -20.34
N ALA A 339 -48.09 50.50 -19.06
CA ALA A 339 -47.18 50.22 -17.95
C ALA A 339 -46.83 48.73 -17.87
N PHE A 340 -47.81 47.84 -18.06
CA PHE A 340 -47.57 46.40 -18.16
C PHE A 340 -46.71 46.03 -19.38
N GLN A 341 -47.00 46.57 -20.56
CA GLN A 341 -46.20 46.32 -21.77
C GLN A 341 -44.75 46.77 -21.58
N THR A 342 -44.52 47.95 -21.02
CA THR A 342 -43.17 48.46 -20.74
C THR A 342 -42.40 47.55 -19.79
N ALA A 343 -43.05 47.07 -18.72
CA ALA A 343 -42.43 46.13 -17.79
C ALA A 343 -42.14 44.77 -18.43
N SER A 344 -43.03 44.28 -19.29
CA SER A 344 -42.83 43.03 -20.04
C SER A 344 -41.67 43.12 -21.03
N ASP A 345 -41.56 44.22 -21.78
CA ASP A 345 -40.48 44.44 -22.74
C ASP A 345 -39.12 44.55 -22.03
N ARG A 346 -39.09 45.20 -20.86
CA ARG A 346 -37.90 45.28 -20.00
C ARG A 346 -37.45 43.90 -19.52
N GLU A 347 -38.37 43.07 -19.01
CA GLU A 347 -38.04 41.70 -18.61
C GLU A 347 -37.44 40.91 -19.78
N GLN A 348 -38.05 40.99 -20.96
CA GLN A 348 -37.61 40.24 -22.13
C GLN A 348 -36.23 40.68 -22.62
N LEU A 349 -35.93 41.99 -22.57
CA LEU A 349 -34.60 42.53 -22.88
C LEU A 349 -33.53 41.97 -21.94
N VAL A 350 -33.75 42.08 -20.62
CA VAL A 350 -32.80 41.59 -19.61
C VAL A 350 -32.60 40.08 -19.75
N ARG A 351 -33.67 39.33 -19.98
CA ARG A 351 -33.60 37.88 -20.21
C ARG A 351 -32.77 37.51 -21.44
N SER A 352 -32.90 38.26 -22.54
CA SER A 352 -32.12 38.03 -23.75
C SER A 352 -30.63 38.35 -23.57
N ASN A 353 -30.31 39.44 -22.87
CA ASN A 353 -28.93 39.80 -22.53
C ASN A 353 -28.28 38.76 -21.61
N LEU A 354 -29.02 38.29 -20.59
CA LEU A 354 -28.56 37.24 -19.70
C LEU A 354 -28.28 35.94 -20.50
N ALA A 355 -29.18 35.55 -21.40
CA ALA A 355 -29.00 34.36 -22.23
C ALA A 355 -27.77 34.47 -23.16
N GLN A 356 -27.51 35.65 -23.72
CA GLN A 356 -26.33 35.88 -24.54
C GLN A 356 -25.04 35.82 -23.72
N ARG A 357 -24.98 36.54 -22.59
CA ARG A 357 -23.80 36.60 -21.73
C ARG A 357 -23.50 35.27 -21.04
N THR A 358 -24.53 34.53 -20.64
CA THR A 358 -24.35 33.16 -20.10
C THR A 358 -23.77 32.22 -21.14
N GLY A 359 -24.19 32.31 -22.41
CA GLY A 359 -23.60 31.54 -23.50
C GLY A 359 -22.12 31.87 -23.77
N GLU A 360 -21.77 33.16 -23.80
CA GLU A 360 -20.39 33.64 -23.93
C GLU A 360 -19.53 33.19 -22.73
N GLY A 361 -20.05 33.32 -21.50
CA GLY A 361 -19.38 32.89 -20.28
C GLY A 361 -19.14 31.38 -20.22
N GLN A 362 -20.09 30.56 -20.66
CA GLN A 362 -19.93 29.11 -20.73
C GLN A 362 -18.81 28.70 -21.69
N GLN A 363 -18.63 29.37 -22.82
CA GLN A 363 -17.53 29.09 -23.74
C GLN A 363 -16.17 29.41 -23.12
N VAL A 364 -16.07 30.52 -22.38
CA VAL A 364 -14.85 30.90 -21.65
C VAL A 364 -14.54 29.89 -20.54
N VAL A 365 -15.54 29.48 -19.77
CA VAL A 365 -15.39 28.46 -18.72
C VAL A 365 -14.98 27.10 -19.32
N ALA A 366 -15.59 26.69 -20.44
CA ALA A 366 -15.24 25.45 -21.12
C ALA A 366 -13.80 25.48 -21.66
N ALA A 367 -13.36 26.59 -22.25
CA ALA A 367 -11.99 26.77 -22.71
C ALA A 367 -10.98 26.76 -21.56
N ALA A 368 -11.32 27.39 -20.42
CA ALA A 368 -10.47 27.38 -19.22
C ALA A 368 -10.33 25.96 -18.61
N ALA A 369 -11.42 25.20 -18.55
CA ALA A 369 -11.39 23.81 -18.08
C ALA A 369 -10.53 22.92 -18.99
N GLN A 370 -10.62 23.13 -20.31
CA GLN A 370 -9.81 22.41 -21.28
C GLN A 370 -8.31 22.78 -21.18
N TYR A 371 -8.00 24.07 -20.97
CA TYR A 371 -6.65 24.55 -20.70
C TYR A 371 -6.04 23.90 -19.46
N GLU A 372 -6.77 23.87 -18.34
CA GLU A 372 -6.31 23.21 -17.10
C GLU A 372 -6.12 21.69 -17.28
N GLY A 373 -6.92 21.06 -18.15
CA GLY A 373 -6.69 19.68 -18.57
C GLY A 373 -5.34 19.52 -19.29
N MET A 374 -5.10 20.31 -20.33
CA MET A 374 -3.86 20.26 -21.12
C MET A 374 -2.62 20.62 -20.28
N ARG A 375 -2.75 21.59 -19.37
CA ARG A 375 -1.67 21.97 -18.44
C ARG A 375 -1.27 20.80 -17.55
N ARG A 376 -2.24 20.12 -16.93
CA ARG A 376 -1.95 18.95 -16.09
C ARG A 376 -1.31 17.81 -16.88
N GLU A 377 -1.74 17.59 -18.12
CA GLU A 377 -1.12 16.59 -19.01
C GLU A 377 0.35 16.93 -19.33
N ALA A 378 0.64 18.19 -19.66
CA ALA A 378 1.99 18.67 -19.94
C ALA A 378 2.90 18.61 -18.70
N GLU A 379 2.39 19.00 -17.54
CA GLU A 379 3.11 18.92 -16.26
C GLU A 379 3.43 17.46 -15.90
N ALA A 380 2.47 16.54 -16.08
CA ALA A 380 2.67 15.12 -15.83
C ALA A 380 3.68 14.48 -16.78
N SER A 381 3.66 14.82 -18.08
CA SER A 381 4.64 14.29 -19.04
C SER A 381 6.04 14.84 -18.79
N ARG A 382 6.15 16.11 -18.39
CA ARG A 382 7.41 16.74 -17.96
C ARG A 382 7.97 16.13 -16.68
N GLU A 383 7.14 15.93 -15.65
CA GLU A 383 7.56 15.32 -14.38
C GLU A 383 8.05 13.88 -14.62
N LEU A 384 7.33 13.11 -15.43
CA LEU A 384 7.72 11.74 -15.76
C LEU A 384 9.04 11.72 -16.53
N TYR A 385 9.27 12.66 -17.45
CA TYR A 385 10.56 12.80 -18.15
C TYR A 385 11.71 13.09 -17.17
N VAL A 386 11.54 14.05 -16.26
CA VAL A 386 12.57 14.41 -15.26
C VAL A 386 12.85 13.24 -14.31
N ARG A 387 11.80 12.55 -13.85
CA ARG A 387 11.94 11.37 -12.98
C ARG A 387 12.68 10.25 -13.69
N MET A 388 12.36 9.99 -14.96
CA MET A 388 13.02 8.95 -15.74
C MET A 388 14.48 9.31 -16.05
N LEU A 389 14.76 10.59 -16.33
CA LEU A 389 16.13 11.10 -16.49
C LEU A 389 16.95 10.83 -15.22
N GLY A 390 16.42 11.17 -14.05
CA GLY A 390 17.06 10.87 -12.77
C GLY A 390 17.33 9.38 -12.58
N LYS A 391 16.38 8.51 -12.97
CA LYS A 391 16.57 7.06 -12.92
C LYS A 391 17.67 6.55 -13.87
N VAL A 392 17.81 7.13 -15.06
CA VAL A 392 18.89 6.81 -15.99
C VAL A 392 20.25 7.28 -15.45
N GLU A 393 20.32 8.46 -14.84
CA GLU A 393 21.54 8.95 -14.18
C GLU A 393 21.94 8.07 -12.99
N GLU A 394 20.99 7.72 -12.11
CA GLU A 394 21.19 6.77 -11.02
C GLU A 394 21.68 5.40 -11.54
N ALA A 395 21.06 4.90 -12.61
CA ALA A 395 21.46 3.64 -13.26
C ALA A 395 22.88 3.71 -13.82
N GLY A 396 23.24 4.82 -14.48
CA GLY A 396 24.57 5.05 -15.04
C GLY A 396 25.65 5.15 -13.96
N LEU A 397 25.35 5.81 -12.83
CA LEU A 397 26.24 5.89 -11.67
C LEU A 397 26.39 4.52 -10.99
N ALA A 398 25.29 3.77 -10.86
CA ALA A 398 25.30 2.42 -10.29
C ALA A 398 26.04 1.40 -11.18
N ALA A 399 25.98 1.56 -12.51
CA ALA A 399 26.71 0.70 -13.44
C ALA A 399 28.23 0.76 -13.24
N GLY A 400 28.77 1.87 -12.71
CA GLY A 400 30.21 2.01 -12.40
C GLY A 400 30.64 1.38 -11.07
N VAL A 401 29.71 1.04 -10.17
CA VAL A 401 30.02 0.49 -8.83
C VAL A 401 29.92 -1.03 -8.87
N HIS A 402 31.03 -1.68 -9.21
CA HIS A 402 31.12 -3.14 -9.27
C HIS A 402 31.43 -3.73 -7.89
N VAL A 403 30.42 -4.22 -7.18
CA VAL A 403 30.64 -5.06 -5.99
C VAL A 403 30.26 -6.50 -6.34
N PRO A 404 31.20 -7.45 -6.37
CA PRO A 404 30.89 -8.84 -6.66
C PRO A 404 29.93 -9.40 -5.59
N GLU A 405 28.86 -10.05 -6.05
CA GLU A 405 27.87 -10.70 -5.17
C GLU A 405 28.49 -11.87 -4.39
N LEU A 406 29.53 -12.47 -4.98
CA LEU A 406 30.32 -13.54 -4.39
C LEU A 406 31.66 -13.03 -3.85
N TRP A 407 31.78 -13.02 -2.53
CA TRP A 407 33.03 -12.70 -1.84
C TRP A 407 33.81 -13.96 -1.48
N VAL A 408 35.12 -13.94 -1.77
CA VAL A 408 36.03 -15.04 -1.42
C VAL A 408 36.48 -14.88 0.02
N ILE A 409 36.06 -15.80 0.90
CA ILE A 409 36.51 -15.81 2.30
C ILE A 409 37.86 -16.48 2.42
N ASP A 410 37.99 -17.65 1.80
CA ASP A 410 39.20 -18.46 1.87
C ASP A 410 39.52 -19.04 0.49
N PRO A 411 40.58 -18.56 -0.20
CA PRO A 411 40.96 -19.08 -1.51
C PRO A 411 41.49 -20.52 -1.39
N ALA A 412 41.46 -21.27 -2.50
CA ALA A 412 42.02 -22.63 -2.48
C ALA A 412 43.53 -22.60 -2.29
N HIS A 413 44.00 -23.35 -1.30
CA HIS A 413 45.41 -23.64 -1.06
C HIS A 413 45.74 -25.10 -1.41
N PRO A 414 46.96 -25.39 -1.89
CA PRO A 414 47.37 -26.76 -2.18
C PRO A 414 47.42 -27.59 -0.87
N PRO A 415 46.72 -28.73 -0.79
CA PRO A 415 46.68 -29.52 0.43
C PRO A 415 48.03 -30.21 0.71
N ALA A 416 48.50 -30.10 1.95
CA ALA A 416 49.79 -30.68 2.37
C ALA A 416 49.76 -32.20 2.57
N LYS A 417 48.58 -32.80 2.73
CA LYS A 417 48.38 -34.24 2.95
C LYS A 417 47.34 -34.78 1.95
N PRO A 418 47.48 -36.03 1.48
CA PRO A 418 46.46 -36.66 0.65
C PRO A 418 45.18 -36.88 1.47
N SER A 419 44.03 -36.67 0.83
CA SER A 419 42.69 -36.84 1.40
C SER A 419 42.13 -38.25 1.22
N ALA A 420 42.66 -39.02 0.28
CA ALA A 420 42.33 -40.44 0.14
C ALA A 420 43.55 -41.25 -0.36
N PRO A 421 43.72 -42.49 0.11
CA PRO A 421 42.93 -43.18 1.15
C PRO A 421 43.30 -42.75 2.58
N ASP A 422 42.29 -42.55 3.43
CA ASP A 422 42.47 -42.22 4.85
C ASP A 422 42.87 -43.46 5.66
N LEU A 423 44.18 -43.68 5.83
CA LEU A 423 44.74 -44.81 6.56
C LEU A 423 44.01 -45.17 7.88
N PRO A 424 43.76 -44.23 8.82
CA PRO A 424 43.12 -44.59 10.09
C PRO A 424 41.65 -45.03 9.90
N LEU A 425 40.93 -44.43 8.97
CA LEU A 425 39.53 -44.74 8.70
C LEU A 425 39.39 -46.13 8.07
N TYR A 426 40.17 -46.42 7.03
CA TYR A 426 40.15 -47.72 6.36
C TYR A 426 40.61 -48.84 7.30
N MET A 427 41.62 -48.60 8.16
CA MET A 427 42.05 -49.55 9.19
C MET A 427 40.94 -49.80 10.23
N ALA A 428 40.20 -48.78 10.65
CA ALA A 428 39.09 -48.94 11.59
C ALA A 428 37.92 -49.74 10.97
N ILE A 429 37.51 -49.38 9.75
CA ILE A 429 36.44 -50.09 9.03
C ILE A 429 36.82 -51.57 8.85
N THR A 430 38.05 -51.85 8.40
CA THR A 430 38.51 -53.22 8.20
C THR A 430 38.71 -53.98 9.50
N PHE A 431 39.04 -53.32 10.60
CA PHE A 431 39.04 -53.93 11.93
C PHE A 431 37.65 -54.40 12.35
N PHE A 432 36.62 -53.55 12.26
CA PHE A 432 35.25 -53.90 12.66
C PHE A 432 34.59 -54.89 11.70
N ALA A 433 34.69 -54.66 10.39
CA ALA A 433 34.18 -55.59 9.38
C ALA A 433 34.93 -56.93 9.43
N GLY A 434 36.25 -56.88 9.62
CA GLY A 434 37.08 -58.06 9.80
C GLY A 434 36.72 -58.84 11.07
N LEU A 435 36.32 -58.19 12.15
CA LEU A 435 35.86 -58.84 13.37
C LEU A 435 34.57 -59.63 13.13
N TRP A 436 33.60 -59.06 12.41
CA TRP A 436 32.40 -59.76 11.97
C TRP A 436 32.71 -60.94 11.06
N ILE A 437 33.52 -60.74 10.03
CA ILE A 437 33.92 -61.81 9.10
C ILE A 437 34.67 -62.93 9.83
N ALA A 438 35.57 -62.59 10.74
CA ALA A 438 36.33 -63.56 11.52
C ALA A 438 35.42 -64.36 12.48
N THR A 439 34.44 -63.72 13.13
CA THR A 439 33.44 -64.46 13.94
C THR A 439 32.59 -65.39 13.10
N GLY A 440 32.13 -64.94 11.92
CA GLY A 440 31.37 -65.76 10.98
C GLY A 440 32.17 -66.96 10.45
N ALA A 441 33.44 -66.76 10.10
CA ALA A 441 34.34 -67.82 9.65
C ALA A 441 34.55 -68.90 10.72
N VAL A 442 34.74 -68.51 11.98
CA VAL A 442 34.86 -69.45 13.11
C VAL A 442 33.56 -70.24 13.31
N TYR A 443 32.41 -69.58 13.18
CA TYR A 443 31.10 -70.24 13.28
C TYR A 443 30.88 -71.25 12.14
N LEU A 444 31.27 -70.90 10.91
CA LEU A 444 31.15 -71.75 9.73
C LEU A 444 32.05 -72.99 9.81
N VAL A 445 33.32 -72.83 10.17
CA VAL A 445 34.26 -73.96 10.37
C VAL A 445 33.72 -74.92 11.44
N ARG A 446 33.12 -74.39 12.51
CA ARG A 446 32.52 -75.20 13.57
C ARG A 446 31.29 -75.97 13.11
N ILE A 447 30.45 -75.35 12.28
CA ILE A 447 29.31 -76.02 11.65
C ILE A 447 29.79 -77.20 10.80
N VAL A 448 30.86 -77.03 10.03
CA VAL A 448 31.42 -78.07 9.14
C VAL A 448 32.11 -79.21 9.92
N GLN A 449 32.71 -78.94 11.08
CA GLN A 449 33.37 -79.96 11.92
C GLN A 449 32.40 -80.79 12.78
N SER A 450 31.11 -80.45 12.85
CA SER A 450 30.11 -81.24 13.55
C SER A 450 29.84 -82.57 12.84
N SER A 451 30.14 -83.70 13.50
CA SER A 451 29.97 -85.05 12.94
C SER A 451 28.56 -85.37 12.43
N ARG A 452 27.53 -84.65 12.86
CA ARG A 452 26.15 -84.83 12.38
C ARG A 452 25.93 -84.28 10.96
N MET A 453 26.75 -83.35 10.48
CA MET A 453 26.53 -82.68 9.20
C MET A 453 27.37 -83.23 8.04
N ARG A 454 28.41 -84.02 8.33
CA ARG A 454 29.10 -84.82 7.29
C ARG A 454 28.14 -85.83 6.63
N TYR A 455 27.19 -86.37 7.39
CA TYR A 455 26.13 -87.24 6.86
C TYR A 455 25.07 -86.47 6.04
N LEU A 456 24.74 -85.24 6.43
CA LEU A 456 23.80 -84.40 5.66
C LEU A 456 24.40 -83.85 4.36
N LEU A 457 25.68 -83.49 4.35
CA LEU A 457 26.39 -83.08 3.12
C LEU A 457 26.62 -84.25 2.17
N ALA A 458 26.88 -85.46 2.69
CA ALA A 458 26.92 -86.68 1.89
C ALA A 458 25.53 -87.05 1.33
N ALA A 459 24.46 -86.82 2.10
CA ALA A 459 23.07 -87.03 1.63
C ALA A 459 22.63 -86.00 0.58
N LEU A 460 23.08 -84.75 0.68
CA LEU A 460 22.74 -83.68 -0.27
C LEU A 460 23.50 -83.84 -1.60
N LEU A 461 24.74 -84.34 -1.58
CA LEU A 461 25.50 -84.70 -2.78
C LEU A 461 24.91 -85.92 -3.53
N LEU A 462 24.27 -86.85 -2.80
CA LEU A 462 23.53 -87.98 -3.38
C LEU A 462 22.18 -87.56 -3.99
N ALA A 463 21.56 -86.48 -3.48
CA ALA A 463 20.31 -85.94 -4.03
C ALA A 463 20.50 -85.13 -5.33
N SER A 464 21.69 -84.57 -5.57
CA SER A 464 21.97 -83.78 -6.78
C SER A 464 22.22 -84.60 -8.06
N VAL A 465 22.29 -85.93 -8.00
CA VAL A 465 22.47 -86.82 -9.17
C VAL A 465 21.13 -87.31 -9.75
N ALA A 466 19.99 -87.06 -9.09
CA ALA A 466 18.70 -87.62 -9.48
C ALA A 466 17.79 -86.71 -10.35
N LEU A 467 18.17 -85.46 -10.64
CA LEU A 467 17.34 -84.53 -11.44
C LEU A 467 18.04 -84.09 -12.73
N THR A 468 18.42 -85.06 -13.55
CA THR A 468 18.62 -84.84 -14.99
C THR A 468 17.73 -85.83 -15.74
N LEU A 469 16.44 -85.53 -15.90
CA LEU A 469 15.60 -86.01 -17.01
C LEU A 469 14.19 -85.41 -16.89
N SER A 470 13.93 -84.33 -17.63
CA SER A 470 12.65 -84.05 -18.32
C SER A 470 12.70 -82.63 -18.88
N ALA A 471 13.28 -82.52 -20.08
CA ALA A 471 13.13 -81.35 -20.92
C ALA A 471 11.76 -81.40 -21.61
N GLN A 472 11.05 -80.28 -21.62
CA GLN A 472 10.15 -79.93 -22.71
C GLN A 472 10.18 -78.41 -22.90
N ALA A 473 10.60 -78.00 -24.09
CA ALA A 473 10.53 -76.62 -24.55
C ALA A 473 9.10 -76.28 -24.98
N PRO A 474 8.71 -75.00 -24.90
CA PRO A 474 8.00 -74.43 -26.03
C PRO A 474 8.62 -73.11 -26.54
N THR A 475 8.33 -72.91 -27.81
CA THR A 475 8.81 -71.95 -28.82
C THR A 475 8.40 -70.49 -28.59
N PRO A 476 9.02 -69.54 -29.34
CA PRO A 476 8.78 -68.12 -29.18
C PRO A 476 7.53 -67.68 -29.95
N SER A 477 6.65 -66.91 -29.31
CA SER A 477 5.65 -66.09 -30.00
C SER A 477 5.83 -64.63 -29.60
N THR A 478 6.05 -63.85 -30.64
CA THR A 478 6.04 -62.40 -30.70
C THR A 478 4.68 -61.79 -30.35
N SER A 479 4.68 -60.47 -30.20
CA SER A 479 3.54 -59.54 -30.23
C SER A 479 2.77 -59.33 -28.94
N GLY A 480 2.96 -58.13 -28.38
CA GLY A 480 2.01 -57.51 -27.48
C GLY A 480 2.69 -56.67 -26.41
N LEU A 481 3.12 -55.45 -26.75
CA LEU A 481 3.27 -54.39 -25.77
C LEU A 481 1.88 -54.08 -25.19
N PRO A 482 1.62 -54.19 -23.88
CA PRO A 482 0.71 -53.28 -23.24
C PRO A 482 1.52 -52.01 -22.94
N THR A 483 1.30 -50.97 -23.75
CA THR A 483 1.52 -49.59 -23.31
C THR A 483 0.52 -49.28 -22.19
N GLY A 484 0.80 -49.84 -21.02
CA GLY A 484 0.25 -49.37 -19.76
C GLY A 484 0.98 -48.10 -19.37
N VAL A 485 0.71 -47.02 -20.13
CA VAL A 485 0.91 -45.67 -19.61
C VAL A 485 0.03 -45.61 -18.37
N VAL A 486 0.64 -45.68 -17.19
CA VAL A 486 0.00 -45.14 -16.00
C VAL A 486 -0.18 -43.66 -16.30
N LYS A 487 -1.35 -43.31 -16.83
CA LYS A 487 -1.88 -41.96 -16.71
C LYS A 487 -2.00 -41.73 -15.21
N ILE A 488 -0.99 -41.08 -14.65
CA ILE A 488 -1.17 -40.29 -13.46
C ILE A 488 -2.35 -39.38 -13.81
N PRO A 489 -3.52 -39.48 -13.14
CA PRO A 489 -4.52 -38.43 -13.29
C PRO A 489 -3.81 -37.14 -12.90
N ALA A 490 -3.79 -36.18 -13.82
CA ALA A 490 -3.34 -34.83 -13.51
C ALA A 490 -4.00 -34.45 -12.19
N ALA A 491 -3.18 -34.16 -11.18
CA ALA A 491 -3.67 -33.45 -10.01
C ALA A 491 -4.38 -32.23 -10.58
N LYS A 492 -5.70 -32.16 -10.38
CA LYS A 492 -6.38 -30.88 -10.49
C LYS A 492 -5.71 -29.99 -9.46
N ASP A 493 -4.87 -29.09 -9.94
CA ASP A 493 -4.55 -27.86 -9.24
C ASP A 493 -5.89 -27.23 -8.83
N THR A 494 -6.29 -27.50 -7.59
CA THR A 494 -7.26 -26.66 -6.92
C THR A 494 -6.50 -25.43 -6.49
N LYS A 495 -6.27 -24.55 -7.47
CA LYS A 495 -6.14 -23.12 -7.19
C LYS A 495 -7.45 -22.72 -6.51
N ASN A 496 -7.46 -22.75 -5.18
CA ASN A 496 -8.46 -22.05 -4.39
C ASN A 496 -8.26 -20.55 -4.66
N TYR A 497 -8.87 -20.07 -5.73
CA TYR A 497 -9.34 -18.69 -5.71
C TYR A 497 -10.44 -18.64 -4.65
N PRO A 498 -10.44 -17.66 -3.73
CA PRO A 498 -11.61 -17.44 -2.89
C PRO A 498 -12.79 -17.16 -3.81
N ASN A 499 -13.77 -18.06 -3.79
CA ASN A 499 -15.03 -17.91 -4.47
C ASN A 499 -15.77 -16.71 -3.85
N PRO A 500 -16.24 -15.71 -4.64
CA PRO A 500 -16.95 -14.52 -4.12
C PRO A 500 -18.32 -14.79 -3.46
N LYS A 501 -18.65 -16.06 -3.16
CA LYS A 501 -19.99 -16.48 -2.72
C LYS A 501 -20.06 -17.15 -1.35
N GLU A 502 -18.95 -17.21 -0.60
CA GLU A 502 -18.92 -17.79 0.76
C GLU A 502 -18.25 -16.86 1.79
N ALA A 503 -18.25 -15.56 1.54
CA ALA A 503 -18.04 -14.60 2.62
C ALA A 503 -19.20 -14.72 3.64
N PRO A 504 -18.95 -14.61 4.96
CA PRO A 504 -20.04 -14.44 5.92
C PRO A 504 -20.93 -13.28 5.46
N PRO A 505 -22.25 -13.32 5.69
CA PRO A 505 -23.15 -12.27 5.26
C PRO A 505 -22.75 -10.96 5.93
N VAL A 506 -22.00 -10.15 5.18
CA VAL A 506 -21.88 -8.72 5.40
C VAL A 506 -23.31 -8.22 5.41
N TRP A 507 -23.65 -7.47 6.45
CA TRP A 507 -24.88 -6.70 6.55
C TRP A 507 -25.07 -5.86 5.28
N THR A 508 -25.77 -6.40 4.28
CA THR A 508 -26.43 -5.60 3.25
C THR A 508 -27.81 -5.29 3.77
N GLY A 509 -27.87 -4.36 4.72
CA GLY A 509 -29.09 -3.66 5.04
C GLY A 509 -29.42 -2.70 3.89
N THR A 510 -30.00 -3.22 2.81
CA THR A 510 -30.91 -2.43 1.98
C THR A 510 -32.23 -2.33 2.74
N ASP A 511 -32.23 -1.48 3.76
CA ASP A 511 -33.38 -0.81 4.36
C ASP A 511 -32.80 0.24 5.32
N SER A 512 -32.20 1.26 4.72
CA SER A 512 -31.90 2.52 5.36
C SER A 512 -32.02 3.54 4.27
N ALA A 513 -33.13 4.28 4.32
CA ALA A 513 -33.27 5.52 3.60
C ALA A 513 -31.96 6.29 3.76
N SER A 514 -31.30 6.60 2.64
CA SER A 514 -30.35 7.69 2.56
C SER A 514 -31.11 9.00 2.69
N THR A 515 -31.73 9.22 3.86
CA THR A 515 -31.57 10.53 4.48
C THR A 515 -30.07 10.61 4.72
N SER A 516 -29.38 11.30 3.82
CA SER A 516 -28.13 11.94 4.16
C SER A 516 -28.37 12.54 5.55
N PRO A 517 -27.62 12.16 6.61
CA PRO A 517 -27.44 13.15 7.63
C PRO A 517 -26.79 14.26 6.84
N ALA A 518 -27.57 15.32 6.61
CA ALA A 518 -26.99 16.60 6.31
C ALA A 518 -25.80 16.67 7.26
N ALA A 519 -24.60 16.83 6.71
CA ALA A 519 -23.57 17.49 7.47
C ALA A 519 -24.27 18.75 7.95
N GLY A 520 -24.82 18.70 9.17
CA GLY A 520 -24.96 19.86 9.97
C GLY A 520 -23.54 20.36 9.93
N SER A 521 -23.33 21.41 9.16
CA SER A 521 -22.37 22.42 9.54
C SER A 521 -22.67 22.66 11.01
N LEU A 522 -21.99 21.92 11.89
CA LEU A 522 -21.70 22.41 13.21
C LEU A 522 -20.99 23.71 12.87
N ALA A 523 -21.75 24.80 12.92
CA ALA A 523 -21.20 26.11 12.83
C ALA A 523 -20.01 26.10 13.80
N PRO A 524 -18.79 26.47 13.36
CA PRO A 524 -17.66 26.54 14.27
C PRO A 524 -18.14 27.31 15.51
N LEU A 525 -17.97 26.73 16.69
CA LEU A 525 -18.36 27.43 17.92
C LEU A 525 -17.63 28.77 17.92
N ALA A 526 -18.40 29.86 18.06
CA ALA A 526 -17.88 31.20 18.19
C ALA A 526 -16.83 31.21 19.32
N GLY A 527 -15.59 31.44 18.94
CA GLY A 527 -14.47 31.63 19.85
C GLY A 527 -14.08 33.10 19.86
N PRO A 528 -13.34 33.56 20.89
CA PRO A 528 -12.83 34.91 20.94
C PRO A 528 -11.92 35.17 19.74
N ILE A 529 -12.06 36.36 19.13
CA ILE A 529 -11.31 36.78 17.96
C ILE A 529 -9.81 36.82 18.28
N VAL A 530 -8.99 36.21 17.43
CA VAL A 530 -7.53 36.09 17.62
C VAL A 530 -6.77 36.95 16.60
N PRO A 531 -5.61 37.53 16.97
CA PRO A 531 -4.73 38.19 16.00
C PRO A 531 -4.40 37.31 14.79
N GLY A 532 -4.56 37.88 13.59
CA GLY A 532 -4.31 37.20 12.32
C GLY A 532 -5.55 36.65 11.61
N GLU A 533 -6.69 36.53 12.29
CA GLU A 533 -7.98 36.10 11.71
C GLU A 533 -8.54 37.15 10.74
N GLN A 534 -9.34 36.71 9.77
CA GLN A 534 -10.02 37.58 8.82
C GLN A 534 -11.50 37.69 9.20
N LEU A 535 -11.95 38.92 9.43
CA LEU A 535 -13.31 39.25 9.82
C LEU A 535 -14.03 39.95 8.66
N GLU A 536 -15.28 39.60 8.47
CA GLU A 536 -16.23 40.27 7.61
C GLU A 536 -17.24 41.03 8.48
N ILE A 537 -17.22 42.35 8.37
CA ILE A 537 -18.04 43.25 9.16
C ILE A 537 -19.05 43.90 8.22
N THR A 538 -20.32 43.77 8.56
CA THR A 538 -21.45 44.29 7.77
C THR A 538 -22.39 45.08 8.65
N GLU A 539 -22.96 46.17 8.11
CA GLU A 539 -24.09 46.88 8.73
C GLU A 539 -25.32 46.69 7.83
N TYR A 540 -26.45 46.33 8.43
CA TYR A 540 -27.63 45.87 7.68
C TYR A 540 -28.25 46.92 6.76
N HIS A 541 -28.29 48.19 7.17
CA HIS A 541 -28.97 49.27 6.45
C HIS A 541 -28.03 50.10 5.56
N THR A 542 -26.71 49.95 5.73
CA THR A 542 -25.67 50.71 5.07
C THR A 542 -24.59 49.78 4.52
N PRO A 543 -24.77 49.25 3.28
CA PRO A 543 -23.79 48.36 2.64
C PRO A 543 -22.44 49.06 2.39
N GLU A 544 -22.39 50.39 2.44
CA GLU A 544 -21.14 51.17 2.39
C GLU A 544 -20.22 50.91 3.60
N PHE A 545 -20.73 50.37 4.70
CA PHE A 545 -19.96 49.96 5.89
C PHE A 545 -19.56 48.47 5.86
N HIS A 546 -19.68 47.79 4.73
CA HIS A 546 -19.14 46.44 4.54
C HIS A 546 -17.61 46.47 4.40
N SER A 547 -16.90 45.72 5.25
CA SER A 547 -15.45 45.60 5.16
C SER A 547 -14.97 44.20 5.54
N SER A 548 -14.03 43.67 4.76
CA SER A 548 -13.28 42.47 5.11
C SER A 548 -11.90 42.90 5.59
N VAL A 549 -11.60 42.69 6.86
CA VAL A 549 -10.38 43.19 7.50
C VAL A 549 -9.71 42.08 8.30
N ARG A 550 -8.38 42.08 8.28
CA ARG A 550 -7.56 41.16 9.07
C ARG A 550 -7.19 41.77 10.41
N VAL A 551 -7.28 40.99 11.48
CA VAL A 551 -6.85 41.41 12.82
C VAL A 551 -5.34 41.53 12.86
N ALA A 552 -4.83 42.71 13.20
CA ALA A 552 -3.40 42.96 13.31
C ALA A 552 -2.79 42.26 14.55
N ALA A 553 -1.46 42.15 14.60
CA ALA A 553 -0.74 41.45 15.66
C ALA A 553 -0.93 42.05 17.07
N ASP A 554 -1.28 43.34 17.13
CA ASP A 554 -1.65 44.07 18.35
C ASP A 554 -3.13 43.92 18.73
N GLY A 555 -3.88 43.10 17.98
CA GLY A 555 -5.30 42.84 18.18
C GLY A 555 -6.24 43.92 17.68
N THR A 556 -5.73 44.90 16.93
CA THR A 556 -6.54 45.98 16.34
C THR A 556 -6.98 45.67 14.91
N VAL A 557 -8.10 46.27 14.52
CA VAL A 557 -8.70 46.19 13.19
C VAL A 557 -8.92 47.60 12.69
N MET A 558 -8.48 47.90 11.47
CA MET A 558 -8.65 49.22 10.87
C MET A 558 -9.91 49.23 9.99
N LEU A 559 -10.96 49.88 10.49
CA LEU A 559 -12.23 49.98 9.78
C LEU A 559 -12.32 51.30 8.98
N PRO A 560 -12.85 51.26 7.75
CA PRO A 560 -13.10 52.48 6.98
C PRO A 560 -13.96 53.46 7.78
N MET A 561 -13.60 54.75 7.80
CA MET A 561 -14.30 55.84 8.50
C MET A 561 -14.25 55.79 10.04
N ILE A 562 -14.23 54.60 10.65
CA ILE A 562 -14.20 54.42 12.11
C ILE A 562 -12.76 54.41 12.65
N GLY A 563 -11.76 54.01 11.86
CA GLY A 563 -10.35 53.98 12.28
C GLY A 563 -9.98 52.68 13.03
N GLU A 564 -8.95 52.74 13.85
CA GLU A 564 -8.45 51.59 14.62
C GLU A 564 -9.37 51.24 15.80
N ILE A 565 -9.75 49.96 15.90
CA ILE A 565 -10.55 49.41 17.01
C ILE A 565 -9.91 48.11 17.48
N HIS A 566 -9.76 47.94 18.79
CA HIS A 566 -9.25 46.69 19.37
C HIS A 566 -10.38 45.65 19.48
N LEU A 567 -10.24 44.53 18.77
CA LEU A 567 -11.26 43.48 18.69
C LEU A 567 -10.75 42.11 19.17
N ALA A 568 -9.44 41.95 19.37
CA ALA A 568 -8.89 40.68 19.86
C ALA A 568 -9.37 40.36 21.29
N GLY A 569 -9.66 39.09 21.54
CA GLY A 569 -10.17 38.59 22.82
C GLY A 569 -11.67 38.82 23.05
N LEU A 570 -12.36 39.51 22.13
CA LEU A 570 -13.82 39.67 22.14
C LEU A 570 -14.48 38.60 21.29
N ASP A 571 -15.68 38.18 21.70
CA ASP A 571 -16.53 37.30 20.91
C ASP A 571 -17.17 38.08 19.74
N GLU A 572 -17.60 37.41 18.67
CA GLU A 572 -18.16 38.08 17.47
C GLU A 572 -19.32 39.04 17.82
N SER A 573 -20.17 38.64 18.77
CA SER A 573 -21.30 39.45 19.24
C SER A 573 -20.88 40.65 20.10
N GLU A 574 -19.77 40.53 20.83
CA GLU A 574 -19.22 41.61 21.64
C GLU A 574 -18.47 42.61 20.76
N ALA A 575 -17.71 42.13 19.78
CA ALA A 575 -17.09 42.94 18.74
C ALA A 575 -18.14 43.76 17.97
N ALA A 576 -19.27 43.16 17.60
CA ALA A 576 -20.37 43.85 16.95
C ALA A 576 -20.92 45.02 17.80
N ARG A 577 -21.04 44.84 19.13
CA ARG A 577 -21.48 45.90 20.05
C ARG A 577 -20.47 47.03 20.17
N VAL A 578 -19.18 46.71 20.30
CA VAL A 578 -18.11 47.72 20.37
C VAL A 578 -18.07 48.56 19.09
N ILE A 579 -18.26 47.93 17.93
CA ILE A 579 -18.33 48.64 16.64
C ILE A 579 -19.61 49.49 16.55
N ALA A 580 -20.75 48.99 17.00
CA ALA A 580 -22.00 49.75 17.05
C ALA A 580 -21.89 50.99 17.97
N ASP A 581 -21.31 50.84 19.16
CA ASP A 581 -21.13 51.93 20.12
C ASP A 581 -20.16 53.00 19.61
N THR A 582 -19.09 52.60 18.91
CA THR A 582 -18.14 53.54 18.29
C THR A 582 -18.75 54.30 17.12
N LEU A 583 -19.63 53.67 16.33
CA LEU A 583 -20.40 54.33 15.26
C LEU A 583 -21.39 55.37 15.81
N ILE A 584 -22.04 55.08 16.95
CA ILE A 584 -22.92 56.03 17.65
C ILE A 584 -22.10 57.16 18.27
N GLY A 585 -21.00 56.84 18.96
CA GLY A 585 -20.15 57.81 19.66
C GLY A 585 -19.49 58.83 18.74
N LYS A 586 -19.21 58.45 17.49
CA LYS A 586 -18.70 59.38 16.45
C LYS A 586 -19.81 60.12 15.68
N GLY A 587 -21.09 59.88 16.02
CA GLY A 587 -22.23 60.52 15.37
C GLY A 587 -22.47 60.09 13.92
N MET A 588 -21.98 58.91 13.53
CA MET A 588 -22.09 58.41 12.16
C MET A 588 -23.44 57.73 11.90
N LEU A 589 -23.93 56.94 12.87
CA LEU A 589 -25.19 56.21 12.78
C LEU A 589 -25.94 56.27 14.12
N LEU A 590 -27.28 56.37 14.06
CA LEU A 590 -28.14 56.48 15.26
C LEU A 590 -28.52 55.11 15.83
N HIS A 591 -28.75 54.12 14.95
CA HIS A 591 -29.17 52.76 15.30
C HIS A 591 -28.47 51.70 14.42
N PRO A 592 -27.13 51.59 14.45
CA PRO A 592 -26.40 50.64 13.61
C PRO A 592 -26.69 49.19 14.01
N GLN A 593 -27.00 48.34 13.04
CA GLN A 593 -27.11 46.89 13.21
C GLN A 593 -25.90 46.21 12.59
N VAL A 594 -24.85 46.07 13.39
CA VAL A 594 -23.56 45.50 12.96
C VAL A 594 -23.57 43.98 13.15
N THR A 595 -23.11 43.26 12.14
CA THR A 595 -22.82 41.82 12.19
C THR A 595 -21.35 41.62 11.88
N VAL A 596 -20.66 40.84 12.73
CA VAL A 596 -19.27 40.43 12.54
C VAL A 596 -19.26 38.93 12.31
N GLN A 597 -18.58 38.48 11.25
CA GLN A 597 -18.42 37.06 10.93
C GLN A 597 -16.95 36.76 10.67
N THR A 598 -16.44 35.66 11.22
CA THR A 598 -15.06 35.21 10.95
C THR A 598 -15.01 34.39 9.66
N THR A 599 -14.34 34.90 8.62
CA THR A 599 -14.24 34.28 7.30
C THR A 599 -13.03 33.33 7.18
N ALA A 600 -11.96 33.58 7.94
CA ALA A 600 -10.78 32.71 7.98
C ALA A 600 -10.17 32.67 9.39
N TYR A 601 -10.24 31.48 9.99
CA TYR A 601 -9.57 31.15 11.26
C TYR A 601 -8.08 30.93 11.01
N VAL A 602 -7.22 31.60 11.76
CA VAL A 602 -5.76 31.48 11.65
C VAL A 602 -5.20 30.90 12.94
N GLY A 603 -4.44 29.80 12.83
CA GLY A 603 -3.62 29.30 13.95
C GLY A 603 -4.33 28.38 14.94
N GLN A 604 -5.53 27.92 14.64
CA GLN A 604 -6.19 26.83 15.38
C GLN A 604 -5.96 25.51 14.65
N ASP A 605 -4.72 25.02 14.71
CA ASP A 605 -4.36 23.73 14.15
C ASP A 605 -4.00 22.75 15.27
N VAL A 606 -4.33 21.48 15.09
CA VAL A 606 -3.86 20.38 15.92
C VAL A 606 -2.89 19.55 15.09
N THR A 607 -1.76 19.19 15.68
CA THR A 607 -0.76 18.37 15.00
C THR A 607 -0.89 16.93 15.46
N ILE A 608 -0.95 15.98 14.52
CA ILE A 608 -0.90 14.54 14.82
C ILE A 608 0.35 13.91 14.21
N LEU A 609 1.13 13.24 15.05
CA LEU A 609 2.38 12.54 14.69
C LEU A 609 2.32 11.09 15.17
N GLY A 610 3.22 10.25 14.63
CA GLY A 610 3.37 8.86 15.05
C GLY A 610 2.70 7.86 14.10
N GLU A 611 2.27 6.72 14.64
CA GLU A 611 1.77 5.57 13.86
C GLU A 611 0.30 5.73 13.41
N VAL A 612 0.03 6.77 12.63
CA VAL A 612 -1.26 7.05 12.00
C VAL A 612 -1.15 6.96 10.48
N GLY A 613 -2.28 6.78 9.78
CA GLY A 613 -2.28 6.64 8.32
C GLY A 613 -1.75 7.88 7.58
N ARG A 614 -2.02 9.08 8.11
CA ARG A 614 -1.55 10.37 7.58
C ARG A 614 -1.12 11.30 8.72
N PRO A 615 0.17 11.31 9.11
CA PRO A 615 0.68 12.28 10.07
C PRO A 615 0.72 13.68 9.43
N GLY A 616 0.38 14.71 10.19
CA GLY A 616 0.32 16.07 9.67
C GLY A 616 -0.40 17.06 10.57
N VAL A 617 -0.59 18.27 10.04
CA VAL A 617 -1.28 19.38 10.70
C VAL A 617 -2.73 19.40 10.21
N TYR A 618 -3.68 19.46 11.13
CA TYR A 618 -5.11 19.41 10.85
C TYR A 618 -5.83 20.64 11.42
N PRO A 619 -6.81 21.21 10.69
CA PRO A 619 -7.58 22.34 11.20
C PRO A 619 -8.44 21.90 12.39
N PHE A 620 -8.31 22.60 13.51
CA PHE A 620 -9.05 22.36 14.76
C PHE A 620 -10.56 22.49 14.57
N ALA A 621 -10.99 23.47 13.75
CA ALA A 621 -12.40 23.77 13.49
C ALA A 621 -13.22 22.56 13.01
N ALA A 622 -12.58 21.57 12.39
CA ALA A 622 -13.22 20.34 11.92
C ALA A 622 -13.02 19.14 12.86
N HIS A 623 -12.02 19.15 13.75
CA HIS A 623 -11.58 17.96 14.51
C HIS A 623 -11.22 18.32 15.96
N HIS A 624 -12.23 18.65 16.76
CA HIS A 624 -12.06 19.10 18.16
C HIS A 624 -11.89 17.94 19.17
N ARG A 625 -11.98 16.68 18.73
CA ARG A 625 -11.85 15.49 19.58
C ARG A 625 -10.80 14.53 19.04
N LEU A 626 -10.17 13.78 19.95
CA LEU A 626 -9.07 12.88 19.63
C LEU A 626 -9.44 11.81 18.60
N LEU A 627 -10.57 11.13 18.75
CA LEU A 627 -10.99 10.07 17.83
C LEU A 627 -11.37 10.61 16.45
N ASP A 628 -11.91 11.83 16.38
CA ASP A 628 -12.26 12.50 15.12
C ASP A 628 -10.98 12.86 14.36
N LEU A 629 -9.96 13.37 15.07
CA LEU A 629 -8.65 13.65 14.52
C LEU A 629 -7.96 12.38 14.00
N ILE A 630 -7.96 11.28 14.77
CA ILE A 630 -7.38 10.00 14.35
C ILE A 630 -8.12 9.46 13.11
N SER A 631 -9.44 9.60 13.05
CA SER A 631 -10.25 9.18 11.91
C SER A 631 -9.91 10.00 10.65
N ALA A 632 -9.77 11.33 10.79
CA ALA A 632 -9.32 12.22 9.71
C ALA A 632 -7.87 11.94 9.27
N ALA A 633 -7.04 11.45 10.18
CA ALA A 633 -5.70 10.94 9.92
C ALA A 633 -5.68 9.53 9.29
N SER A 634 -6.81 9.05 8.75
CA SER A 634 -6.98 7.74 8.12
C SER A 634 -6.85 6.55 9.08
N GLY A 635 -7.07 6.78 10.38
CA GLY A 635 -7.01 5.76 11.41
C GLY A 635 -5.58 5.42 11.87
N LEU A 636 -5.50 4.49 12.83
CA LEU A 636 -4.24 3.96 13.34
C LEU A 636 -3.60 2.97 12.35
N ASN A 637 -2.27 2.97 12.28
CA ASN A 637 -1.53 1.98 11.50
C ASN A 637 -1.50 0.61 12.21
N VAL A 638 -1.20 -0.48 11.50
CA VAL A 638 -1.15 -1.85 12.07
C VAL A 638 -0.05 -2.00 13.13
N THR A 639 0.97 -1.15 13.07
CA THR A 639 2.09 -1.05 14.00
C THR A 639 1.84 -0.07 15.15
N ALA A 640 0.70 0.63 15.18
CA ALA A 640 0.36 1.59 16.22
C ALA A 640 0.04 0.89 17.54
N GLY A 641 0.52 1.48 18.63
CA GLY A 641 0.08 1.12 19.97
C GLY A 641 -1.23 1.84 20.29
N GLY A 642 -2.00 1.29 21.22
CA GLY A 642 -3.17 1.98 21.77
C GLY A 642 -2.85 3.14 22.70
N LEU A 643 -1.59 3.58 22.80
CA LEU A 643 -1.16 4.67 23.68
C LEU A 643 -0.97 5.96 22.88
N VAL A 644 -1.64 7.02 23.31
CA VAL A 644 -1.60 8.34 22.70
C VAL A 644 -1.21 9.38 23.73
N ASP A 645 -0.24 10.20 23.38
CA ASP A 645 0.30 11.24 24.25
C ASP A 645 -0.16 12.58 23.69
N ILE A 646 -0.93 13.34 24.48
CA ILE A 646 -1.39 14.68 24.12
C ILE A 646 -0.53 15.69 24.86
N THR A 647 0.12 16.56 24.12
CA THR A 647 0.91 17.66 24.64
C THR A 647 0.20 18.97 24.36
N HIS A 648 -0.26 19.63 25.43
CA HIS A 648 -0.91 20.93 25.34
C HIS A 648 0.13 22.04 25.22
N ARG A 649 -0.16 23.07 24.42
CA ARG A 649 0.72 24.23 24.21
C ARG A 649 1.08 24.95 25.52
N ASP A 650 0.11 25.07 26.42
CA ASP A 650 0.26 25.83 27.67
C ASP A 650 1.06 25.07 28.74
N HIS A 651 1.13 23.74 28.63
CA HIS A 651 1.79 22.86 29.60
C HIS A 651 2.61 21.77 28.90
N PRO A 652 3.72 22.13 28.23
CA PRO A 652 4.53 21.19 27.46
C PRO A 652 5.23 20.14 28.34
N ASP A 653 5.43 20.41 29.63
CA ASP A 653 6.17 19.54 30.56
C ASP A 653 5.31 18.42 31.18
N SER A 654 4.00 18.40 30.93
CA SER A 654 3.08 17.40 31.49
C SER A 654 2.15 16.82 30.40
N PRO A 655 2.63 15.89 29.56
CA PRO A 655 1.80 15.22 28.56
C PRO A 655 0.67 14.41 29.22
N GLU A 656 -0.53 14.52 28.67
CA GLU A 656 -1.66 13.68 29.04
C GLU A 656 -1.58 12.35 28.28
N MET A 657 -1.53 11.23 29.01
CA MET A 657 -1.35 9.90 28.45
C MET A 657 -2.70 9.17 28.39
N ILE A 658 -3.15 8.79 27.19
CA ILE A 658 -4.46 8.18 26.95
C ILE A 658 -4.29 6.82 26.30
N THR A 659 -4.91 5.81 26.90
CA THR A 659 -4.98 4.47 26.31
C THR A 659 -6.31 4.30 25.59
N LEU A 660 -6.25 4.18 24.27
CA LEU A 660 -7.38 3.90 23.40
C LEU A 660 -7.77 2.42 23.49
N ASP A 661 -8.97 2.15 23.99
CA ASP A 661 -9.57 0.83 23.98
C ASP A 661 -10.80 0.84 23.07
N PHE A 662 -10.64 0.34 21.84
CA PHE A 662 -11.69 0.31 20.83
C PHE A 662 -12.81 -0.70 21.13
N SER A 663 -12.69 -1.50 22.21
CA SER A 663 -13.74 -2.42 22.64
C SER A 663 -14.81 -1.75 23.51
N GLN A 664 -14.50 -0.60 24.12
CA GLN A 664 -15.40 0.17 24.98
C GLN A 664 -15.64 1.57 24.41
N SER A 665 -16.25 1.65 23.23
CA SER A 665 -16.68 2.91 22.63
C SER A 665 -17.64 3.67 23.57
N GLY A 666 -17.19 4.79 24.15
CA GLY A 666 -18.09 5.73 24.83
C GLY A 666 -17.63 6.34 26.15
N SER A 667 -16.42 6.07 26.63
CA SER A 667 -15.90 6.77 27.82
C SER A 667 -15.36 8.15 27.42
N GLU A 668 -15.88 9.25 27.99
CA GLU A 668 -15.36 10.62 27.77
C GLU A 668 -13.84 10.72 28.03
N ARG A 669 -13.31 9.87 28.91
CA ARG A 669 -11.87 9.76 29.22
C ARG A 669 -11.00 9.22 28.08
N GLN A 670 -11.57 8.55 27.09
CA GLN A 670 -10.84 7.99 25.94
C GLN A 670 -10.96 8.87 24.69
N ASN A 671 -11.78 9.91 24.73
CA ASN A 671 -11.98 10.85 23.64
C ASN A 671 -12.05 12.29 24.16
N PRO A 672 -10.96 12.79 24.77
CA PRO A 672 -10.92 14.16 25.28
C PRO A 672 -11.11 15.16 24.14
N GLU A 673 -11.53 16.35 24.52
CA GLU A 673 -11.49 17.51 23.64
C GLU A 673 -10.04 18.01 23.53
N LEU A 674 -9.64 18.31 22.31
CA LEU A 674 -8.34 18.87 21.98
C LEU A 674 -8.41 20.39 22.11
N LEU A 675 -7.27 21.03 22.31
CA LEU A 675 -7.12 22.47 22.33
C LEU A 675 -6.32 22.95 21.10
N PRO A 676 -6.54 24.20 20.63
CA PRO A 676 -5.73 24.79 19.57
C PRO A 676 -4.23 24.73 19.86
N GLY A 677 -3.46 24.12 18.96
CA GLY A 677 -2.02 23.96 19.11
C GLY A 677 -1.56 22.70 19.84
N ASP A 678 -2.48 21.80 20.18
CA ASP A 678 -2.12 20.50 20.73
C ASP A 678 -1.28 19.68 19.75
N LEU A 679 -0.34 18.92 20.31
CA LEU A 679 0.40 17.90 19.61
C LEU A 679 0.00 16.53 20.15
N VAL A 680 -0.63 15.75 19.28
CA VAL A 680 -1.07 14.37 19.52
C VAL A 680 -0.02 13.43 18.94
N HIS A 681 0.62 12.64 19.78
CA HIS A 681 1.61 11.65 19.39
C HIS A 681 1.10 10.23 19.63
N VAL A 682 0.96 9.46 18.55
CA VAL A 682 0.55 8.05 18.61
C VAL A 682 1.78 7.16 18.71
N SER A 683 1.96 6.53 19.87
CA SER A 683 3.11 5.66 20.13
C SER A 683 3.02 4.36 19.33
N ARG A 684 4.17 3.78 18.97
CA ARG A 684 4.26 2.47 18.32
C ARG A 684 3.91 1.35 19.31
N ALA A 685 3.27 0.28 18.83
CA ALA A 685 2.97 -0.89 19.64
C ALA A 685 4.26 -1.52 20.15
N GLY A 686 4.27 -1.83 21.45
CA GLY A 686 5.34 -2.62 22.04
C GLY A 686 5.46 -3.99 21.38
N LEU A 687 6.66 -4.57 21.34
CA LEU A 687 6.87 -5.89 20.74
C LEU A 687 7.34 -6.90 21.80
N VAL A 688 6.75 -8.09 21.80
CA VAL A 688 7.32 -9.29 22.44
C VAL A 688 7.93 -10.18 21.37
N TYR A 689 9.11 -10.74 21.62
CA TYR A 689 9.73 -11.72 20.73
C TYR A 689 9.47 -13.13 21.23
N VAL A 690 8.82 -13.96 20.42
CA VAL A 690 8.68 -15.39 20.69
C VAL A 690 9.63 -16.14 19.75
N VAL A 691 10.62 -16.82 20.32
CA VAL A 691 11.74 -17.43 19.59
C VAL A 691 11.98 -18.86 20.07
N GLY A 692 12.51 -19.70 19.19
CA GLY A 692 12.82 -21.10 19.47
C GLY A 692 11.86 -22.05 18.75
N ASP A 693 11.56 -23.18 19.35
CA ASP A 693 10.80 -24.29 18.76
C ASP A 693 9.28 -24.07 18.87
N VAL A 694 8.81 -23.00 18.22
CA VAL A 694 7.40 -22.62 18.11
C VAL A 694 6.97 -22.67 16.63
N ASN A 695 5.68 -22.76 16.36
CA ASN A 695 5.18 -22.90 14.98
C ASN A 695 5.45 -21.65 14.13
N ARG A 696 5.38 -20.46 14.74
CA ARG A 696 5.69 -19.19 14.08
C ARG A 696 6.58 -18.30 14.97
N PRO A 697 7.91 -18.41 14.89
CA PRO A 697 8.80 -17.53 15.63
C PRO A 697 8.77 -16.11 15.03
N GLY A 698 8.79 -15.08 15.88
CA GLY A 698 8.69 -13.70 15.43
C GLY A 698 8.45 -12.69 16.55
N GLY A 699 8.43 -11.41 16.18
CA GLY A 699 7.97 -10.32 17.04
C GLY A 699 6.45 -10.14 16.90
N PHE A 700 5.76 -10.03 18.02
CA PHE A 700 4.31 -9.85 18.08
C PHE A 700 3.99 -8.55 18.82
N THR A 701 3.02 -7.81 18.31
CA THR A 701 2.59 -6.55 18.92
C THR A 701 1.86 -6.84 20.23
N LEU A 702 2.20 -6.05 21.24
CA LEU A 702 1.55 -6.03 22.55
C LEU A 702 0.42 -5.02 22.49
N ASP A 703 -0.76 -5.44 22.93
CA ASP A 703 -1.86 -4.53 23.18
C ASP A 703 -1.67 -3.91 24.58
N PRO A 704 -1.45 -2.58 24.70
CA PRO A 704 -1.29 -1.93 26.00
C PRO A 704 -2.56 -1.98 26.86
N ALA A 705 -3.76 -2.13 26.25
CA ALA A 705 -5.03 -2.21 26.99
C ALA A 705 -5.25 -3.61 27.59
N GLN A 706 -4.90 -4.66 26.84
CA GLN A 706 -5.03 -6.06 27.26
C GLN A 706 -3.65 -6.61 27.63
N ARG A 707 -3.22 -6.40 28.88
CA ARG A 707 -1.94 -6.92 29.43
C ARG A 707 -1.64 -8.33 28.90
N THR A 708 -0.78 -8.41 27.88
CA THR A 708 -0.57 -9.65 27.15
C THR A 708 0.22 -10.63 28.01
N THR A 709 -0.25 -11.87 28.09
CA THR A 709 0.38 -12.89 28.92
C THR A 709 1.31 -13.81 28.13
N VAL A 710 2.10 -14.62 28.82
CA VAL A 710 3.01 -15.59 28.19
C VAL A 710 2.26 -16.60 27.33
N LEU A 711 1.12 -17.13 27.81
CA LEU A 711 0.33 -18.07 27.01
C LEU A 711 -0.35 -17.40 25.81
N GLN A 712 -0.75 -16.14 25.93
CA GLN A 712 -1.28 -15.36 24.82
C GLN A 712 -0.22 -15.10 23.76
N ALA A 713 0.99 -14.68 24.16
CA ALA A 713 2.13 -14.50 23.26
C ALA A 713 2.50 -15.82 22.56
N LEU A 714 2.51 -16.94 23.29
CA LEU A 714 2.71 -18.28 22.71
C LEU A 714 1.61 -18.66 21.71
N SER A 715 0.38 -18.22 21.94
CA SER A 715 -0.76 -18.47 21.03
C SER A 715 -0.67 -17.64 19.76
N LEU A 716 -0.23 -16.38 19.85
CA LEU A 716 0.08 -15.53 18.69
C LEU A 716 1.17 -16.16 17.81
N ALA A 717 2.12 -16.88 18.43
CA ALA A 717 3.13 -17.70 17.75
C ALA A 717 2.63 -19.07 17.23
N TRP A 718 1.31 -19.27 17.15
CA TRP A 718 0.65 -20.50 16.71
C TRP A 718 0.93 -21.72 17.61
N GLY A 719 1.30 -21.46 18.87
CA GLY A 719 1.62 -22.49 19.84
C GLY A 719 3.00 -23.12 19.64
N PRO A 720 3.38 -24.02 20.55
CA PRO A 720 4.65 -24.73 20.49
C PRO A 720 4.68 -25.75 19.34
N SER A 721 5.88 -26.01 18.79
CA SER A 721 6.06 -27.06 17.80
C SER A 721 5.94 -28.46 18.43
N GLN A 722 5.85 -29.51 17.60
CA GLN A 722 5.79 -30.90 18.09
C GLN A 722 7.06 -31.30 18.89
N ASN A 723 8.20 -30.70 18.56
CA ASN A 723 9.50 -31.02 19.15
C ASN A 723 9.84 -30.15 20.36
N ALA A 724 9.01 -29.16 20.69
CA ALA A 724 9.28 -28.19 21.74
C ALA A 724 9.39 -28.79 23.15
N SER A 725 10.24 -28.17 23.97
CA SER A 725 10.40 -28.45 25.40
C SER A 725 9.65 -27.43 26.26
N LEU A 726 8.38 -27.75 26.56
CA LEU A 726 7.47 -26.87 27.29
C LEU A 726 7.84 -26.62 28.75
N SER A 727 8.61 -27.52 29.38
CA SER A 727 8.96 -27.41 30.80
C SER A 727 10.24 -26.62 31.07
N LYS A 728 10.88 -26.08 30.02
CA LYS A 728 12.18 -25.38 30.09
C LYS A 728 12.15 -24.05 29.34
N ALA A 729 10.97 -23.46 29.15
CA ALA A 729 10.90 -22.17 28.50
C ALA A 729 11.55 -21.09 29.37
N LEU A 730 12.04 -20.03 28.73
CA LEU A 730 12.68 -18.91 29.40
C LEU A 730 11.95 -17.63 29.00
N LEU A 731 11.54 -16.84 29.98
CA LEU A 731 11.12 -15.46 29.78
C LEU A 731 12.29 -14.56 30.18
N ILE A 732 12.80 -13.82 29.20
CA ILE A 732 13.92 -12.90 29.37
C ILE A 732 13.34 -11.49 29.35
N HIS A 733 13.32 -10.86 30.52
CA HIS A 733 12.85 -9.48 30.68
C HIS A 733 14.03 -8.52 30.64
N ALA A 734 13.92 -7.46 29.83
CA ALA A 734 14.93 -6.42 29.71
C ALA A 734 14.58 -5.27 30.67
N LYS A 735 15.32 -5.14 31.77
CA LYS A 735 15.20 -4.03 32.71
C LYS A 735 16.38 -3.05 32.50
N ASP A 736 16.22 -1.79 32.89
CA ASP A 736 17.25 -0.74 32.67
C ASP A 736 18.64 -1.06 33.26
N ASP A 737 18.71 -2.00 34.22
CA ASP A 737 19.93 -2.43 34.92
C ASP A 737 20.39 -3.87 34.54
N GLY A 738 19.84 -4.46 33.46
CA GLY A 738 20.24 -5.77 32.93
C GLY A 738 19.09 -6.71 32.53
N ARG A 739 19.43 -7.91 32.05
CA ARG A 739 18.44 -8.93 31.64
C ARG A 739 18.16 -9.91 32.79
N THR A 740 16.90 -9.98 33.22
CA THR A 740 16.45 -11.01 34.18
C THR A 740 15.85 -12.20 33.44
N VAL A 741 16.34 -13.40 33.72
CA VAL A 741 15.87 -14.65 33.08
C VAL A 741 15.03 -15.44 34.07
N THR A 742 13.76 -15.65 33.74
CA THR A 742 12.82 -16.46 34.52
C THR A 742 12.53 -17.75 33.79
N THR A 743 12.70 -18.90 34.46
CA THR A 743 12.37 -20.21 33.91
C THR A 743 10.87 -20.48 34.05
N LEU A 744 10.21 -20.87 32.97
CA LEU A 744 8.77 -21.11 32.90
C LEU A 744 8.46 -22.56 32.50
N ASP A 745 7.47 -23.15 33.17
CA ASP A 745 6.89 -24.45 32.79
C ASP A 745 5.57 -24.22 32.05
N LEU A 746 5.68 -23.95 30.74
CA LEU A 746 4.53 -23.73 29.85
C LEU A 746 3.57 -24.92 29.84
N LYS A 747 4.05 -26.14 30.12
CA LYS A 747 3.19 -27.33 30.16
C LYS A 747 2.21 -27.28 31.33
N ARG A 748 2.66 -26.77 32.47
CA ARG A 748 1.83 -26.59 33.67
C ARG A 748 0.93 -25.38 33.53
N MET A 749 1.44 -24.28 32.98
CA MET A 749 0.65 -23.08 32.68
C MET A 749 -0.50 -23.38 31.70
N LEU A 750 -0.25 -24.09 30.58
CA LEU A 750 -1.28 -24.51 29.62
C LEU A 750 -2.37 -25.42 30.23
N ARG A 751 -2.06 -26.11 31.33
CA ARG A 751 -3.00 -26.97 32.07
C ARG A 751 -3.71 -26.21 33.19
N GLY A 752 -3.48 -24.90 33.33
CA GLY A 752 -4.02 -24.07 34.39
C GLY A 752 -3.46 -24.39 35.79
N GLN A 753 -2.31 -25.06 35.88
CA GLN A 753 -1.70 -25.48 37.15
C GLN A 753 -0.78 -24.40 37.74
N ASP A 754 -0.22 -23.54 36.89
CA ASP A 754 0.59 -22.39 37.28
C ASP A 754 -0.06 -21.11 36.71
N PRO A 755 -0.01 -19.97 37.44
CA PRO A 755 -0.62 -18.73 36.98
C PRO A 755 0.10 -18.17 35.75
N ASP A 756 -0.67 -17.57 34.84
CA ASP A 756 -0.12 -16.93 33.65
C ASP A 756 0.58 -15.62 34.01
N LEU A 757 1.73 -15.36 33.41
CA LEU A 757 2.56 -14.20 33.73
C LEU A 757 2.38 -13.12 32.66
N PRO A 758 2.31 -11.84 33.06
CA PRO A 758 2.29 -10.74 32.10
C PRO A 758 3.66 -10.61 31.43
N VAL A 759 3.64 -10.18 30.17
CA VAL A 759 4.82 -9.91 29.35
C VAL A 759 4.91 -8.42 29.10
N ASN A 760 6.12 -7.87 29.18
CA ASN A 760 6.41 -6.46 28.96
C ASN A 760 7.01 -6.21 27.57
N GLU A 761 7.09 -4.95 27.18
CA GLU A 761 7.77 -4.55 25.95
C GLU A 761 9.22 -5.05 25.92
N ARG A 762 9.66 -5.55 24.76
CA ARG A 762 11.02 -6.08 24.49
C ARG A 762 11.36 -7.38 25.20
N ASP A 763 10.38 -8.03 25.83
CA ASP A 763 10.58 -9.35 26.41
C ASP A 763 10.81 -10.41 25.32
N ILE A 764 11.62 -11.40 25.66
CA ILE A 764 11.89 -12.55 24.81
C ILE A 764 11.36 -13.81 25.50
N LEU A 765 10.35 -14.44 24.90
CA LEU A 765 9.91 -15.78 25.26
C LEU A 765 10.68 -16.79 24.40
N PHE A 766 11.65 -17.47 25.01
CA PHE A 766 12.44 -18.51 24.37
C PHE A 766 11.91 -19.90 24.71
N VAL A 767 11.52 -20.66 23.70
CA VAL A 767 11.06 -22.05 23.84
C VAL A 767 12.12 -23.00 23.27
N PRO A 768 12.88 -23.74 24.07
CA PRO A 768 13.91 -24.64 23.56
C PRO A 768 13.31 -25.90 22.91
N ASP A 769 14.10 -26.58 22.08
CA ASP A 769 13.75 -27.90 21.53
C ASP A 769 13.97 -29.02 22.57
N SER A 770 13.21 -30.10 22.45
CA SER A 770 13.38 -31.28 23.30
C SER A 770 14.38 -32.24 22.66
N THR A 771 15.59 -32.29 23.22
CA THR A 771 16.65 -33.20 22.78
C THR A 771 16.20 -34.66 22.73
N ALA A 772 15.36 -35.10 23.67
CA ALA A 772 14.82 -36.47 23.70
C ALA A 772 13.84 -36.76 22.56
N LYS A 773 12.95 -35.82 22.22
CA LYS A 773 11.99 -35.98 21.11
C LYS A 773 12.69 -35.88 19.75
N ASN A 774 13.66 -34.97 19.61
CA ASN A 774 14.49 -34.86 18.41
C ASN A 774 15.34 -36.10 18.16
N LEU A 775 15.82 -36.77 19.23
CA LEU A 775 16.53 -38.05 19.10
C LEU A 775 15.59 -39.17 18.63
N TRP A 776 14.37 -39.24 19.20
CA TRP A 776 13.38 -40.27 18.84
C TRP A 776 12.98 -40.21 17.37
N ASN A 777 12.64 -39.01 16.87
CA ASN A 777 12.26 -38.83 15.46
C ASN A 777 13.41 -39.15 14.49
N ARG A 778 14.66 -38.77 14.82
CA ARG A 778 15.84 -39.10 13.99
C ARG A 778 16.19 -40.59 14.00
N THR A 779 16.01 -41.28 15.12
CA THR A 779 16.26 -42.73 15.20
C THR A 779 15.20 -43.56 14.47
N MET A 780 13.93 -43.13 14.48
CA MET A 780 12.84 -43.84 13.82
C MET A 780 12.94 -43.75 12.28
N GLU A 781 13.35 -42.60 11.75
CA GLU A 781 13.60 -42.41 10.32
C GLU A 781 14.80 -43.24 9.83
N SER A 782 15.87 -43.32 10.64
CA SER A 782 17.02 -44.19 10.36
C SER A 782 16.69 -45.68 10.45
N ALA A 783 15.76 -46.07 11.34
CA ALA A 783 15.32 -47.45 11.49
C ALA A 783 14.50 -47.91 10.27
N ILE A 784 13.62 -47.06 9.74
CA ILE A 784 12.85 -47.34 8.53
C ILE A 784 13.77 -47.45 7.31
N GLN A 785 14.75 -46.56 7.16
CA GLN A 785 15.75 -46.67 6.08
C GLN A 785 16.64 -47.90 6.22
N SER A 786 16.99 -48.32 7.44
CA SER A 786 17.75 -49.55 7.67
C SER A 786 16.94 -50.82 7.35
N ALA A 787 15.62 -50.82 7.60
CA ALA A 787 14.75 -51.93 7.25
C ALA A 787 14.58 -52.09 5.73
N VAL A 788 14.53 -50.98 4.99
CA VAL A 788 14.52 -50.98 3.51
C VAL A 788 15.88 -51.43 2.95
N GLY A 789 17.00 -51.01 3.54
CA GLY A 789 18.34 -51.47 3.15
C GLY A 789 18.55 -52.98 3.35
N VAL A 790 18.05 -53.56 4.45
CA VAL A 790 18.15 -55.00 4.73
C VAL A 790 17.24 -55.83 3.82
N SER A 791 16.06 -55.32 3.46
CA SER A 791 15.12 -56.00 2.55
C SER A 791 15.56 -55.95 1.08
N ILE A 792 16.19 -54.85 0.65
CA ILE A 792 16.81 -54.75 -0.68
C ILE A 792 18.01 -55.70 -0.78
N TYR A 793 18.84 -55.80 0.25
CA TYR A 793 19.98 -56.72 0.26
C TYR A 793 19.54 -58.20 0.27
N ALA A 794 18.47 -58.53 1.01
CA ALA A 794 17.88 -59.87 1.00
C ALA A 794 17.25 -60.25 -0.36
N GLY A 795 16.61 -59.29 -1.05
CA GLY A 795 16.05 -59.48 -2.39
C GLY A 795 17.12 -59.66 -3.48
N MET A 796 18.22 -58.91 -3.41
CA MET A 796 19.31 -58.97 -4.38
C MET A 796 20.12 -60.28 -4.28
N VAL A 797 20.24 -60.85 -3.07
CA VAL A 797 20.87 -62.17 -2.86
C VAL A 797 19.97 -63.31 -3.33
N TYR A 798 18.64 -63.12 -3.37
CA TYR A 798 17.69 -64.11 -3.87
C TYR A 798 17.59 -64.12 -5.41
N SER A 799 17.82 -62.98 -6.07
CA SER A 799 17.76 -62.88 -7.55
C SER A 799 19.04 -63.31 -8.27
N GLN A 800 20.11 -63.68 -7.56
CA GLN A 800 21.34 -64.23 -8.17
C GLN A 800 21.41 -65.77 -8.10
N ARG A 801 20.35 -66.44 -7.66
CA ARG A 801 20.28 -67.92 -7.57
C ARG A 801 19.11 -68.57 -8.32
N PHE A 802 18.40 -67.81 -9.14
CA PHE A 802 17.43 -68.34 -10.10
C PHE A 802 17.60 -67.66 -11.46
#